data_AF-A0A317ET11-F1
#
_entry.id   AF-A0A317ET11-F1
#
_cell.length_a   1.000
_cell.length_b   1.000
_cell.length_c   1.000
_cell.angle_alpha   90.00
_cell.angle_beta   90.00
_cell.angle_gamma   90.00
#
_symmetry.space_group_name_H-M   'P 1'
#
loop_
_entity.id
_entity.type
_entity.pdbx_description
1 polymer ?
#
loop_
_entity_poly.entity_id
_entity_poly.type
_entity_poly.pdbx_seq_one_letter_code
_entity_poly.pdbx_strand_id
1 'polypeptide(L)'
;MSPRNNKKHASPFRKFKAISSLVVFLCLFYFHASAVDIYVSLKGSDQNIGTKEKPLATLHSAIRKARELRRLNDPSIKGGIKIFMAQGVYQLNESVVLRPEDSGTKDSPTEIIARENVILSGGVQIKRWRKLTRAIPGLPKNAIGKVWVADVPNFDGRDLVFRQLWINGNKATRAKNYNGDAMGRIIAWNSAKQTCKIPLQQNINLEKIKGMEMLIHQWWAIANLRVKSVKVVGNTAELAFMQPESRIQSEHPWPAPWISEKTGNSAFYLTNAIQFLNEAGEWYEDLQNHKLYYWPKTTENMLKADVVAPVLENLLKIEGTIDRQVAYVNIKGLAFEHSTWLRPAQQGHVPHQAGMYMLDAYKLTSPGTADKPTLENQAWVGRPASAVEVNYANYTSFKSCRFMHLASTGLDYHKGTFDNQIEGNLFKDIGGSAILIGTFSDEATEVHIPYNPSDEREISSNNAIENNLITDVTNEDWGAVGIGAGYVRGIKILHNEISDVSYTGISMGWGWTKTQNAMKNNIISANKIHHYGKHMYDVAGIYTLSAQPASFITENTIDSIYKAPFAHLPDHWFYLYTDEGSSDFTIKNNWTPAEKYLQNANGPDNLWENNGPKVNLKIKENAGLQKSFKYLLNERAVHSKRAINQAKDQSVVFELIFKSDNLPESKVLESFAKENNLLKSELYIWSNRLVIYTSGLKVESLQQTLKRFNASEIKLYDHIFYDFNRAKICGDKAVEQWDNIILSANLVKDEKMQQEYLEYHATQFEKWPEISKGFCNAEFQRLAIFKKDRQLMLIISIPKGKKLDDLNPKTTQNNPRVDDWNAIMKKYQEGIEGTKKDEVWVFFKPIE
;
A
#
# COMPACT_ATOMS: atom_id res chain seq x y z
N MET A 1 -100.71 38.94 -18.04
CA MET A 1 -101.21 40.32 -18.18
C MET A 1 -100.05 41.28 -17.99
N SER A 2 -99.84 42.17 -18.96
CA SER A 2 -98.93 43.34 -18.97
C SER A 2 -99.29 44.33 -17.81
N PRO A 3 -98.56 45.41 -17.45
CA PRO A 3 -97.88 46.35 -18.38
C PRO A 3 -96.68 47.25 -17.93
N ARG A 4 -95.98 47.79 -18.95
CA ARG A 4 -95.52 49.18 -19.27
C ARG A 4 -94.68 50.09 -18.33
N ASN A 5 -93.61 50.65 -18.94
CA ASN A 5 -93.06 52.05 -19.00
C ASN A 5 -92.80 52.84 -17.69
N ASN A 6 -91.76 53.68 -17.50
CA ASN A 6 -91.10 54.65 -18.39
C ASN A 6 -89.75 55.21 -17.79
N LYS A 7 -89.01 55.98 -18.61
CA LYS A 7 -87.63 56.59 -18.54
C LYS A 7 -87.18 57.43 -17.30
N LYS A 8 -85.85 57.49 -17.00
CA LYS A 8 -84.91 58.68 -17.15
C LYS A 8 -83.50 58.56 -16.45
N HIS A 9 -82.47 59.06 -17.18
CA HIS A 9 -81.15 59.70 -16.85
C HIS A 9 -79.99 59.09 -16.00
N ALA A 10 -78.83 58.95 -16.70
CA ALA A 10 -77.44 59.43 -16.46
C ALA A 10 -76.46 58.88 -15.36
N SER A 11 -75.52 58.03 -15.84
CA SER A 11 -74.03 57.95 -15.63
C SER A 11 -73.40 57.59 -14.24
N PRO A 12 -72.18 57.00 -14.18
CA PRO A 12 -71.45 56.14 -15.15
C PRO A 12 -70.66 54.94 -14.54
N PHE A 13 -70.08 54.10 -15.44
CA PHE A 13 -68.94 53.17 -15.27
C PHE A 13 -69.06 51.72 -14.66
N ARG A 14 -68.68 50.75 -15.53
CA ARG A 14 -67.87 49.50 -15.36
C ARG A 14 -68.38 48.25 -14.56
N LYS A 15 -68.55 47.16 -15.33
CA LYS A 15 -68.31 45.69 -15.16
C LYS A 15 -68.21 45.02 -13.76
N PHE A 16 -68.90 43.86 -13.64
CA PHE A 16 -68.55 42.52 -13.04
C PHE A 16 -69.51 41.88 -11.98
N LYS A 17 -69.56 40.51 -12.00
CA LYS A 17 -70.03 39.47 -11.01
C LYS A 17 -71.48 38.92 -11.11
N ALA A 18 -71.82 37.65 -10.80
CA ALA A 18 -71.16 36.37 -10.44
C ALA A 18 -72.25 35.24 -10.46
N ILE A 19 -72.08 34.06 -11.08
CA ILE A 19 -71.52 32.76 -10.61
C ILE A 19 -72.10 32.22 -9.28
N SER A 20 -72.85 31.11 -9.32
CA SER A 20 -72.92 30.10 -8.24
C SER A 20 -73.58 28.78 -8.67
N SER A 21 -72.97 27.67 -8.21
CA SER A 21 -73.49 26.29 -8.14
C SER A 21 -73.29 25.33 -9.32
N LEU A 22 -72.01 25.09 -9.66
CA LEU A 22 -71.53 23.81 -10.21
C LEU A 22 -70.35 23.34 -9.33
N VAL A 23 -70.63 22.78 -8.16
CA VAL A 23 -69.64 22.43 -7.10
C VAL A 23 -69.53 20.92 -6.89
N VAL A 24 -69.33 20.14 -7.96
CA VAL A 24 -69.15 18.66 -7.83
C VAL A 24 -67.92 18.12 -8.58
N PHE A 25 -67.11 18.95 -9.24
CA PHE A 25 -66.00 18.41 -10.05
C PHE A 25 -64.69 19.21 -10.01
N LEU A 26 -64.25 19.69 -8.84
CA LEU A 26 -62.89 20.21 -8.69
C LEU A 26 -62.27 19.84 -7.33
N CYS A 27 -61.08 19.21 -7.41
CA CYS A 27 -60.00 19.22 -6.42
C CYS A 27 -60.07 18.28 -5.20
N LEU A 28 -60.07 16.97 -5.44
CA LEU A 28 -59.44 16.00 -4.52
C LEU A 28 -58.50 15.05 -5.31
N PHE A 29 -57.65 15.61 -6.18
CA PHE A 29 -56.43 14.91 -6.55
C PHE A 29 -55.41 15.13 -5.42
N TYR A 30 -55.45 14.27 -4.40
CA TYR A 30 -54.28 14.03 -3.56
C TYR A 30 -53.21 13.41 -4.47
N PHE A 31 -52.48 14.23 -5.22
CA PHE A 31 -51.22 13.83 -5.80
C PHE A 31 -50.32 13.43 -4.64
N HIS A 32 -50.14 12.13 -4.44
CA HIS A 32 -49.01 11.64 -3.68
C HIS A 32 -47.77 12.09 -4.45
N ALA A 33 -47.14 13.17 -3.98
CA ALA A 33 -45.86 13.62 -4.50
C ALA A 33 -44.85 12.50 -4.23
N SER A 34 -44.57 11.72 -5.28
CA SER A 34 -43.46 10.78 -5.30
C SER A 34 -42.14 11.53 -5.40
N ALA A 35 -41.06 10.89 -4.94
CA ALA A 35 -39.69 11.35 -5.17
C ALA A 35 -39.51 11.79 -6.64
N VAL A 36 -38.95 12.98 -6.84
CA VAL A 36 -38.70 13.53 -8.18
C VAL A 36 -37.52 12.83 -8.85
N ASP A 37 -37.76 12.39 -10.08
CA ASP A 37 -36.72 11.85 -10.96
C ASP A 37 -36.27 12.93 -11.95
N ILE A 38 -34.96 13.18 -12.00
CA ILE A 38 -34.29 14.08 -12.94
C ILE A 38 -33.47 13.22 -13.90
N TYR A 39 -33.63 13.42 -15.21
CA TYR A 39 -32.96 12.63 -16.24
C TYR A 39 -31.87 13.44 -16.94
N VAL A 40 -30.71 12.82 -17.16
CA VAL A 40 -29.56 13.38 -17.88
C VAL A 40 -29.20 12.49 -19.06
N SER A 41 -28.96 13.09 -20.23
CA SER A 41 -28.60 12.37 -21.46
C SER A 41 -27.71 13.22 -22.37
N LEU A 42 -26.76 12.60 -23.07
CA LEU A 42 -25.97 13.24 -24.14
C LEU A 42 -26.83 13.81 -25.29
N LYS A 43 -28.09 13.38 -25.43
CA LYS A 43 -29.07 13.92 -26.40
C LYS A 43 -29.98 14.99 -25.78
N GLY A 44 -29.79 15.33 -24.51
CA GLY A 44 -30.57 16.30 -23.76
C GLY A 44 -30.17 17.75 -24.05
N SER A 45 -30.77 18.66 -23.29
CA SER A 45 -30.45 20.09 -23.30
C SER A 45 -30.62 20.64 -21.90
N ASP A 46 -29.70 21.49 -21.44
CA ASP A 46 -29.77 22.10 -20.11
C ASP A 46 -30.88 23.16 -19.98
N GLN A 47 -31.54 23.51 -21.09
CA GLN A 47 -32.79 24.28 -21.10
C GLN A 47 -34.03 23.42 -20.87
N ASN A 48 -33.88 22.09 -20.89
CA ASN A 48 -34.99 21.19 -20.64
C ASN A 48 -35.38 21.14 -19.15
N ILE A 49 -36.59 20.68 -18.88
CA ILE A 49 -37.10 20.53 -17.52
C ILE A 49 -36.57 19.26 -16.81
N GLY A 50 -35.81 18.40 -17.47
CA GLY A 50 -35.19 17.21 -16.84
C GLY A 50 -36.13 16.03 -16.62
N THR A 51 -37.22 15.91 -17.39
CA THR A 51 -38.03 14.68 -17.41
C THR A 51 -37.41 13.64 -18.33
N LYS A 52 -37.93 12.41 -18.32
CA LYS A 52 -37.44 11.33 -19.19
C LYS A 52 -37.54 11.69 -20.69
N GLU A 53 -38.59 12.39 -21.08
CA GLU A 53 -38.85 12.83 -22.47
C GLU A 53 -38.03 14.07 -22.85
N LYS A 54 -37.70 14.91 -21.87
CA LYS A 54 -36.90 16.14 -22.04
C LYS A 54 -35.77 16.15 -21.00
N PRO A 55 -34.74 15.30 -21.18
CA PRO A 55 -33.64 15.19 -20.23
C PRO A 55 -32.72 16.41 -20.30
N LEU A 56 -32.04 16.70 -19.19
CA LEU A 56 -30.93 17.65 -19.14
C LEU A 56 -29.72 17.07 -19.90
N ALA A 57 -28.79 17.93 -20.32
CA ALA A 57 -27.57 17.50 -21.00
C ALA A 57 -26.46 17.14 -20.00
N THR A 58 -26.37 17.87 -18.89
CA THR A 58 -25.26 17.77 -17.95
C THR A 58 -25.69 17.38 -16.54
N LEU A 59 -24.75 16.75 -15.81
CA LEU A 59 -24.92 16.50 -14.37
C LEU A 59 -24.93 17.81 -13.57
N HIS A 60 -24.17 18.83 -13.99
CA HIS A 60 -24.18 20.17 -13.38
C HIS A 60 -25.58 20.77 -13.32
N SER A 61 -26.31 20.72 -14.43
CA SER A 61 -27.67 21.26 -14.50
C SER A 61 -28.67 20.43 -13.71
N ALA A 62 -28.49 19.11 -13.64
CA ALA A 62 -29.34 18.24 -12.82
C ALA A 62 -29.16 18.49 -11.33
N ILE A 63 -27.92 18.64 -10.86
CA ILE A 63 -27.62 19.02 -9.47
C ILE A 63 -28.20 20.39 -9.16
N ARG A 64 -28.02 21.39 -10.05
CA ARG A 64 -28.60 22.73 -9.86
C ARG A 64 -30.13 22.68 -9.76
N LYS A 65 -30.79 21.86 -10.58
CA LYS A 65 -32.24 21.67 -10.51
C LYS A 65 -32.65 21.05 -9.17
N ALA A 66 -31.95 20.00 -8.72
CA ALA A 66 -32.19 19.39 -7.42
C ALA A 66 -32.04 20.40 -6.27
N ARG A 67 -30.98 21.22 -6.31
CA ARG A 67 -30.72 22.31 -5.37
C ARG A 67 -31.87 23.31 -5.31
N GLU A 68 -32.37 23.75 -6.46
CA GLU A 68 -33.47 24.72 -6.52
C GLU A 68 -34.77 24.12 -5.96
N LEU A 69 -35.06 22.84 -6.22
CA LEU A 69 -36.22 22.17 -5.62
C LEU A 69 -36.12 22.13 -4.09
N ARG A 70 -34.92 21.85 -3.55
CA ARG A 70 -34.67 21.91 -2.10
C ARG A 70 -34.82 23.33 -1.55
N ARG A 71 -34.22 24.33 -2.21
CA ARG A 71 -34.29 25.75 -1.81
C ARG A 71 -35.73 26.26 -1.76
N LEU A 72 -36.58 25.81 -2.67
CA LEU A 72 -37.99 26.19 -2.76
C LEU A 72 -38.93 25.35 -1.87
N ASN A 73 -38.42 24.35 -1.15
CA ASN A 73 -39.22 23.37 -0.42
C ASN A 73 -40.29 22.72 -1.32
N ASP A 74 -39.92 22.38 -2.56
CA ASP A 74 -40.86 21.78 -3.51
C ASP A 74 -41.41 20.45 -2.95
N PRO A 75 -42.75 20.22 -2.97
CA PRO A 75 -43.33 18.98 -2.42
C PRO A 75 -42.76 17.68 -3.00
N SER A 76 -42.23 17.73 -4.23
CA SER A 76 -41.66 16.58 -4.93
C SER A 76 -40.31 16.08 -4.38
N ILE A 77 -39.67 16.84 -3.48
CA ILE A 77 -38.44 16.38 -2.81
C ILE A 77 -38.73 15.32 -1.73
N LYS A 78 -39.99 15.14 -1.34
CA LYS A 78 -40.37 14.16 -0.31
C LYS A 78 -39.98 12.75 -0.76
N GLY A 79 -39.24 12.03 0.08
CA GLY A 79 -38.71 10.70 -0.24
C GLY A 79 -37.41 10.70 -1.06
N GLY A 80 -36.88 11.87 -1.40
CA GLY A 80 -35.57 12.02 -2.06
C GLY A 80 -35.64 12.54 -3.48
N ILE A 81 -34.47 12.84 -4.04
CA ILE A 81 -34.29 13.26 -5.43
C ILE A 81 -33.39 12.25 -6.11
N LYS A 82 -33.83 11.69 -7.24
CA LYS A 82 -33.04 10.75 -8.04
C LYS A 82 -32.61 11.40 -9.35
N ILE A 83 -31.31 11.37 -9.63
CA ILE A 83 -30.74 11.83 -10.88
C ILE A 83 -30.31 10.60 -11.68
N PHE A 84 -31.03 10.27 -12.74
CA PHE A 84 -30.73 9.16 -13.64
C PHE A 84 -29.89 9.63 -14.82
N MET A 85 -28.72 9.02 -14.99
CA MET A 85 -27.87 9.28 -16.14
C MET A 85 -28.02 8.18 -17.19
N ALA A 86 -28.31 8.58 -18.43
CA ALA A 86 -28.33 7.69 -19.57
C ALA A 86 -26.90 7.31 -20.01
N GLN A 87 -26.76 6.12 -20.60
CA GLN A 87 -25.48 5.59 -21.10
C GLN A 87 -24.72 6.61 -21.96
N GLY A 88 -23.40 6.70 -21.75
CA GLY A 88 -22.53 7.55 -22.55
C GLY A 88 -21.28 8.01 -21.82
N VAL A 89 -20.37 8.63 -22.59
CA VAL A 89 -19.19 9.33 -22.07
C VAL A 89 -19.52 10.81 -21.96
N TYR A 90 -19.60 11.32 -20.74
CA TYR A 90 -19.81 12.72 -20.41
C TYR A 90 -18.44 13.36 -20.19
N GLN A 91 -17.91 13.96 -21.24
CA GLN A 91 -16.66 14.70 -21.17
C GLN A 91 -16.86 15.98 -20.33
N LEU A 92 -16.03 16.14 -19.31
CA LEU A 92 -16.05 17.28 -18.40
C LEU A 92 -15.02 18.32 -18.86
N ASN A 93 -15.43 19.59 -18.84
CA ASN A 93 -14.53 20.74 -19.02
C ASN A 93 -14.16 21.39 -17.68
N GLU A 94 -14.92 21.08 -16.63
CA GLU A 94 -14.70 21.49 -15.24
C GLU A 94 -15.23 20.39 -14.30
N SER A 95 -14.78 20.40 -13.04
CA SER A 95 -15.26 19.45 -12.03
C SER A 95 -16.77 19.62 -11.79
N VAL A 96 -17.45 18.49 -11.54
CA VAL A 96 -18.78 18.51 -10.94
C VAL A 96 -18.61 18.81 -9.45
N VAL A 97 -19.35 19.78 -8.90
CA VAL A 97 -19.25 20.16 -7.48
C VAL A 97 -20.59 19.99 -6.78
N LEU A 98 -20.61 19.14 -5.75
CA LEU A 98 -21.67 19.01 -4.76
C LEU A 98 -21.30 19.84 -3.53
N ARG A 99 -22.18 20.75 -3.14
CA ARG A 99 -21.97 21.74 -2.07
C ARG A 99 -23.02 21.60 -0.96
N PRO A 100 -22.94 22.34 0.16
CA PRO A 100 -23.84 22.15 1.29
C PRO A 100 -25.32 22.30 0.92
N GLU A 101 -25.65 23.17 -0.03
CA GLU A 101 -27.01 23.35 -0.55
C GLU A 101 -27.57 22.14 -1.33
N ASP A 102 -26.73 21.19 -1.74
CA ASP A 102 -27.13 19.96 -2.44
C ASP A 102 -27.48 18.81 -1.49
N SER A 103 -27.23 19.02 -0.19
CA SER A 103 -27.44 18.01 0.85
C SER A 103 -28.87 17.51 0.88
N GLY A 104 -29.00 16.20 1.03
CA GLY A 104 -30.26 15.57 1.37
C GLY A 104 -30.49 15.51 2.87
N THR A 105 -31.47 14.73 3.24
CA THR A 105 -31.68 14.24 4.61
C THR A 105 -31.81 12.72 4.58
N LYS A 106 -31.84 12.09 5.75
CA LYS A 106 -32.10 10.64 5.86
C LYS A 106 -33.38 10.21 5.12
N ASP A 107 -34.42 11.03 5.18
CA ASP A 107 -35.73 10.74 4.55
C ASP A 107 -35.87 11.31 3.13
N SER A 108 -34.93 12.15 2.70
CA SER A 108 -34.91 12.76 1.37
C SER A 108 -33.46 12.88 0.85
N PRO A 109 -32.78 11.76 0.58
CA PRO A 109 -31.41 11.78 0.06
C PRO A 109 -31.37 12.33 -1.38
N THR A 110 -30.18 12.75 -1.83
CA THR A 110 -29.89 12.97 -3.25
C THR A 110 -29.17 11.74 -3.79
N GLU A 111 -29.72 11.06 -4.80
CA GLU A 111 -29.13 9.87 -5.40
C GLU A 111 -28.76 10.13 -6.87
N ILE A 112 -27.48 9.99 -7.23
CA ILE A 112 -27.00 10.04 -8.62
C ILE A 112 -26.79 8.60 -9.09
N ILE A 113 -27.58 8.17 -10.08
CA ILE A 113 -27.71 6.75 -10.44
C ILE A 113 -27.40 6.55 -11.93
N ALA A 114 -26.43 5.68 -12.19
CA ALA A 114 -26.20 5.06 -13.49
C ALA A 114 -26.52 3.57 -13.42
N ARG A 115 -27.30 3.08 -14.39
CA ARG A 115 -27.69 1.65 -14.51
C ARG A 115 -26.92 0.90 -15.58
N GLU A 116 -26.31 1.64 -16.50
CA GLU A 116 -25.50 1.15 -17.62
C GLU A 116 -24.18 1.93 -17.65
N ASN A 117 -23.36 1.74 -18.68
CA ASN A 117 -22.05 2.38 -18.79
C ASN A 117 -22.16 3.92 -18.92
N VAL A 118 -22.01 4.63 -17.81
CA VAL A 118 -21.98 6.10 -17.73
C VAL A 118 -20.62 6.52 -17.20
N ILE A 119 -19.84 7.18 -18.05
CA ILE A 119 -18.47 7.60 -17.73
C ILE A 119 -18.45 9.12 -17.61
N LEU A 120 -18.01 9.63 -16.46
CA LEU A 120 -17.54 11.00 -16.33
C LEU A 120 -16.05 11.01 -16.70
N SER A 121 -15.70 11.68 -17.79
CA SER A 121 -14.34 11.68 -18.33
C SER A 121 -13.69 13.05 -18.22
N GLY A 122 -12.51 13.13 -17.62
CA GLY A 122 -11.67 14.35 -17.62
C GLY A 122 -10.73 14.46 -18.82
N GLY A 123 -10.85 13.56 -19.79
CA GLY A 123 -9.94 13.44 -20.92
C GLY A 123 -10.48 14.04 -22.22
N VAL A 124 -9.55 14.31 -23.13
CA VAL A 124 -9.81 14.80 -24.49
C VAL A 124 -9.39 13.75 -25.52
N GLN A 125 -10.16 13.65 -26.61
CA GLN A 125 -9.83 12.76 -27.71
C GLN A 125 -8.76 13.37 -28.63
N ILE A 126 -7.68 12.61 -28.87
CA ILE A 126 -6.66 12.94 -29.86
C ILE A 126 -7.02 12.28 -31.19
N LYS A 127 -7.31 13.09 -32.20
CA LYS A 127 -7.84 12.65 -33.50
C LYS A 127 -6.84 12.86 -34.63
N ARG A 128 -7.22 12.44 -35.84
CA ARG A 128 -6.50 12.70 -37.11
C ARG A 128 -5.10 12.08 -37.15
N TRP A 129 -4.97 10.88 -36.61
CA TRP A 129 -3.77 10.07 -36.69
C TRP A 129 -3.42 9.72 -38.14
N ARG A 130 -2.14 9.86 -38.47
CA ARG A 130 -1.58 9.49 -39.78
C ARG A 130 -0.28 8.73 -39.59
N LYS A 131 0.01 7.82 -40.51
CA LYS A 131 1.29 7.10 -40.50
C LYS A 131 2.43 8.11 -40.67
N LEU A 132 3.48 7.98 -39.86
CA LEU A 132 4.66 8.84 -39.97
C LEU A 132 5.45 8.45 -41.23
N THR A 133 5.47 9.34 -42.21
CA THR A 133 6.20 9.15 -43.49
C THR A 133 7.50 9.93 -43.57
N ARG A 134 7.66 10.99 -42.78
CA ARG A 134 8.86 11.82 -42.74
C ARG A 134 9.85 11.26 -41.72
N ALA A 135 11.15 11.33 -42.05
CA ALA A 135 12.20 11.03 -41.10
C ALA A 135 12.19 12.07 -39.96
N ILE A 136 12.23 11.59 -38.71
CA ILE A 136 12.32 12.43 -37.51
C ILE A 136 13.70 12.24 -36.89
N PRO A 137 14.50 13.31 -36.69
CA PRO A 137 15.79 13.20 -36.02
C PRO A 137 15.67 12.54 -34.65
N GLY A 138 16.54 11.57 -34.37
CA GLY A 138 16.56 10.85 -33.10
C GLY A 138 15.61 9.65 -33.01
N LEU A 139 14.65 9.48 -33.93
CA LEU A 139 13.78 8.31 -33.93
C LEU A 139 14.60 7.01 -34.13
N PRO A 140 14.47 6.00 -33.26
CA PRO A 140 15.18 4.73 -33.38
C PRO A 140 14.95 4.03 -34.72
N LYS A 141 16.00 3.43 -35.29
CA LYS A 141 15.96 2.78 -36.60
C LYS A 141 14.87 1.71 -36.71
N ASN A 142 14.61 0.97 -35.64
CA ASN A 142 13.60 -0.08 -35.59
C ASN A 142 12.15 0.45 -35.56
N ALA A 143 11.95 1.73 -35.21
CA ALA A 143 10.65 2.40 -35.17
C ALA A 143 10.27 3.05 -36.53
N ILE A 144 11.24 3.23 -37.43
CA ILE A 144 11.01 3.82 -38.75
C ILE A 144 9.94 3.02 -39.50
N GLY A 145 8.93 3.73 -40.02
CA GLY A 145 7.81 3.14 -40.76
C GLY A 145 6.73 2.47 -39.92
N LYS A 146 6.86 2.46 -38.58
CA LYS A 146 5.89 1.86 -37.65
C LYS A 146 5.12 2.88 -36.80
N VAL A 147 5.68 4.07 -36.63
CA VAL A 147 5.10 5.14 -35.81
C VAL A 147 3.97 5.87 -36.55
N TRP A 148 2.97 6.29 -35.79
CA TRP A 148 1.89 7.20 -36.19
C TRP A 148 2.05 8.52 -35.47
N VAL A 149 1.52 9.58 -36.09
CA VAL A 149 1.58 10.95 -35.56
C VAL A 149 0.21 11.61 -35.62
N ALA A 150 -0.10 12.39 -34.59
CA ALA A 150 -1.24 13.31 -34.56
C ALA A 150 -0.77 14.69 -34.09
N ASP A 151 -1.57 15.70 -34.41
CA ASP A 151 -1.37 17.05 -33.88
C ASP A 151 -2.05 17.11 -32.51
N VAL A 152 -1.34 17.61 -31.50
CA VAL A 152 -1.90 17.80 -30.16
C VAL A 152 -2.84 19.01 -30.22
N PRO A 153 -4.12 18.86 -29.82
CA PRO A 153 -5.06 19.98 -29.87
C PRO A 153 -4.64 21.07 -28.88
N ASN A 154 -4.82 22.32 -29.27
CA ASN A 154 -4.80 23.42 -28.31
C ASN A 154 -6.05 23.30 -27.42
N PHE A 155 -5.87 23.29 -26.10
CA PHE A 155 -6.95 23.19 -25.13
C PHE A 155 -7.05 24.52 -24.39
N ASP A 156 -8.16 25.24 -24.59
CA ASP A 156 -8.44 26.56 -23.99
C ASP A 156 -7.32 27.61 -24.18
N GLY A 157 -6.74 27.68 -25.37
CA GLY A 157 -5.68 28.63 -25.70
C GLY A 157 -4.30 28.21 -25.19
N ARG A 158 -4.15 27.02 -24.60
CA ARG A 158 -2.89 26.52 -24.04
C ARG A 158 -2.46 25.21 -24.68
N ASP A 159 -1.16 24.95 -24.56
CA ASP A 159 -0.59 23.65 -24.90
C ASP A 159 -1.13 22.61 -23.92
N LEU A 160 -1.68 21.53 -24.49
CA LEU A 160 -2.10 20.38 -23.72
C LEU A 160 -0.83 19.64 -23.26
N VAL A 161 -0.70 19.41 -21.95
CA VAL A 161 0.39 18.64 -21.34
C VAL A 161 -0.21 17.49 -20.57
N PHE A 162 0.31 16.28 -20.77
CA PHE A 162 -0.18 15.08 -20.10
C PHE A 162 0.94 14.07 -19.84
N ARG A 163 0.70 13.16 -18.89
CA ARG A 163 1.63 12.10 -18.52
C ARG A 163 1.13 10.71 -18.88
N GLN A 164 -0.14 10.58 -19.29
CA GLN A 164 -0.79 9.33 -19.64
C GLN A 164 -1.50 9.45 -20.98
N LEU A 165 -1.60 8.32 -21.68
CA LEU A 165 -2.33 8.20 -22.92
C LEU A 165 -3.01 6.83 -22.93
N TRP A 166 -4.29 6.76 -23.28
CA TRP A 166 -5.03 5.51 -23.40
C TRP A 166 -5.49 5.29 -24.84
N ILE A 167 -5.27 4.08 -25.35
CA ILE A 167 -5.65 3.64 -26.69
C ILE A 167 -6.69 2.53 -26.55
N ASN A 168 -7.93 2.80 -26.95
CA ASN A 168 -9.07 1.88 -26.80
C ASN A 168 -9.19 1.37 -25.35
N GLY A 169 -9.07 2.27 -24.36
CA GLY A 169 -9.11 1.93 -22.94
C GLY A 169 -7.87 1.21 -22.38
N ASN A 170 -6.80 1.02 -23.17
CA ASN A 170 -5.55 0.44 -22.69
C ASN A 170 -4.47 1.50 -22.53
N LYS A 171 -3.84 1.56 -21.36
CA LYS A 171 -2.76 2.51 -21.09
C LYS A 171 -1.55 2.25 -22.00
N ALA A 172 -1.09 3.29 -22.66
CA ALA A 172 0.13 3.29 -23.45
C ALA A 172 1.34 3.68 -22.58
N THR A 173 2.51 3.16 -22.94
CA THR A 173 3.75 3.40 -22.21
C THR A 173 4.38 4.71 -22.65
N ARG A 174 4.64 5.64 -21.72
CA ARG A 174 5.44 6.82 -22.03
C ARG A 174 6.87 6.37 -22.34
N ALA A 175 7.39 6.71 -23.53
CA ALA A 175 8.63 6.17 -24.05
C ALA A 175 9.80 6.31 -23.06
N LYS A 176 10.54 5.22 -22.83
CA LYS A 176 11.62 5.18 -21.85
C LYS A 176 12.83 4.40 -22.36
N ASN A 177 13.99 4.73 -21.84
CA ASN A 177 15.27 4.26 -22.36
C ASN A 177 15.61 2.78 -22.04
N TYR A 178 14.75 2.11 -21.28
CA TYR A 178 14.82 0.68 -21.00
C TYR A 178 13.48 0.02 -21.28
N ASN A 179 13.53 -1.09 -22.00
CA ASN A 179 12.35 -1.81 -22.47
C ASN A 179 11.70 -2.64 -21.35
N GLY A 180 10.39 -2.83 -21.43
CA GLY A 180 9.62 -3.59 -20.44
C GLY A 180 9.85 -3.09 -19.00
N ASP A 181 10.22 -4.00 -18.09
CA ASP A 181 10.49 -3.69 -16.68
C ASP A 181 11.98 -3.47 -16.38
N ALA A 182 12.85 -3.43 -17.39
CA ALA A 182 14.28 -3.25 -17.17
C ALA A 182 14.61 -1.84 -16.67
N MET A 183 15.65 -1.71 -15.84
CA MET A 183 16.16 -0.44 -15.32
C MET A 183 17.69 -0.48 -15.23
N GLY A 184 18.33 0.67 -15.38
CA GLY A 184 19.74 0.87 -15.09
C GLY A 184 19.99 1.02 -13.59
N ARG A 185 21.24 0.98 -13.13
CA ARG A 185 21.63 1.32 -11.76
C ARG A 185 22.48 2.59 -11.76
N ILE A 186 22.25 3.49 -10.82
CA ILE A 186 23.08 4.69 -10.68
C ILE A 186 24.50 4.30 -10.24
N ILE A 187 25.49 5.13 -10.58
CA ILE A 187 26.87 4.95 -10.12
C ILE A 187 27.07 5.65 -8.78
N ALA A 188 26.60 6.89 -8.67
CA ALA A 188 26.76 7.70 -7.47
C ALA A 188 25.74 8.85 -7.43
N TRP A 189 25.46 9.32 -6.21
CA TRP A 189 24.73 10.55 -5.96
C TRP A 189 25.66 11.57 -5.29
N ASN A 190 25.61 12.84 -5.69
CA ASN A 190 26.35 13.93 -5.06
C ASN A 190 25.36 14.97 -4.51
N SER A 191 25.07 14.92 -3.22
CA SER A 191 24.10 15.82 -2.59
C SER A 191 24.52 17.29 -2.63
N ALA A 192 25.82 17.58 -2.46
CA ALA A 192 26.31 18.97 -2.48
C ALA A 192 26.18 19.63 -3.86
N LYS A 193 26.40 18.86 -4.93
CA LYS A 193 26.23 19.33 -6.32
C LYS A 193 24.80 19.13 -6.84
N GLN A 194 23.99 18.37 -6.12
CA GLN A 194 22.66 17.91 -6.54
C GLN A 194 22.69 17.19 -7.90
N THR A 195 23.66 16.29 -8.07
CA THR A 195 23.87 15.54 -9.32
C THR A 195 23.81 14.03 -9.12
N CYS A 196 23.34 13.34 -10.16
CA CYS A 196 23.35 11.88 -10.25
C CYS A 196 24.28 11.42 -11.36
N LYS A 197 25.19 10.51 -11.07
CA LYS A 197 26.07 9.90 -12.07
C LYS A 197 25.49 8.56 -12.51
N ILE A 198 25.33 8.36 -13.82
CA ILE A 198 24.79 7.15 -14.42
C ILE A 198 25.74 6.57 -15.50
N PRO A 199 25.65 5.27 -15.80
CA PRO A 199 26.34 4.70 -16.97
C PRO A 199 25.79 5.32 -18.27
N LEU A 200 26.67 5.61 -19.22
CA LEU A 200 26.24 6.10 -20.53
C LEU A 200 25.65 4.94 -21.36
N GLN A 201 24.46 5.15 -21.92
CA GLN A 201 23.88 4.19 -22.86
C GLN A 201 24.52 4.32 -24.25
N GLN A 202 24.79 3.19 -24.89
CA GLN A 202 25.35 3.17 -26.25
C GLN A 202 24.35 3.75 -27.26
N ASN A 203 24.87 4.50 -28.24
CA ASN A 203 24.11 5.01 -29.39
C ASN A 203 23.03 6.06 -29.10
N ILE A 204 22.97 6.61 -27.88
CA ILE A 204 22.09 7.75 -27.54
C ILE A 204 22.94 8.90 -27.01
N ASN A 205 22.94 10.03 -27.72
CA ASN A 205 23.59 11.24 -27.24
C ASN A 205 22.63 12.01 -26.30
N LEU A 206 22.75 11.74 -25.01
CA LEU A 206 21.91 12.33 -23.96
C LEU A 206 22.06 13.86 -23.84
N GLU A 207 23.22 14.44 -24.20
CA GLU A 207 23.47 15.90 -24.09
C GLU A 207 22.59 16.73 -25.03
N LYS A 208 22.06 16.09 -26.09
CA LYS A 208 21.18 16.74 -27.08
C LYS A 208 19.69 16.59 -26.78
N ILE A 209 19.32 15.85 -25.75
CA ILE A 209 17.92 15.58 -25.42
C ILE A 209 17.45 16.60 -24.38
N LYS A 210 16.32 17.25 -24.66
CA LYS A 210 15.67 18.21 -23.76
C LYS A 210 14.39 17.60 -23.20
N GLY A 211 13.98 18.04 -22.01
CA GLY A 211 12.71 17.62 -21.39
C GLY A 211 12.70 16.21 -20.81
N MET A 212 13.86 15.54 -20.71
CA MET A 212 13.96 14.22 -20.08
C MET A 212 13.56 14.28 -18.61
N GLU A 213 13.02 13.17 -18.14
CA GLU A 213 12.73 12.93 -16.73
C GLU A 213 13.40 11.61 -16.31
N MET A 214 13.98 11.59 -15.13
CA MET A 214 14.49 10.38 -14.49
C MET A 214 13.46 9.88 -13.48
N LEU A 215 13.05 8.63 -13.59
CA LEU A 215 12.46 7.91 -12.46
C LEU A 215 13.60 7.18 -11.75
N ILE A 216 13.75 7.40 -10.45
CA ILE A 216 14.69 6.67 -9.59
C ILE A 216 13.93 5.90 -8.51
N HIS A 217 14.28 4.63 -8.29
CA HIS A 217 13.80 3.80 -7.19
C HIS A 217 14.71 3.99 -5.97
N GLN A 218 14.14 4.38 -4.83
CA GLN A 218 14.84 4.65 -3.58
C GLN A 218 14.05 4.07 -2.39
N TRP A 219 14.53 2.94 -1.87
CA TRP A 219 13.90 2.22 -0.76
C TRP A 219 12.45 1.78 -1.01
N TRP A 220 11.49 2.45 -0.36
CA TRP A 220 10.04 2.25 -0.42
C TRP A 220 9.34 3.27 -1.34
N ALA A 221 10.09 4.14 -2.02
CA ALA A 221 9.54 5.19 -2.85
C ALA A 221 10.26 5.31 -4.21
N ILE A 222 9.61 5.97 -5.16
CA ILE A 222 10.27 6.51 -6.36
C ILE A 222 10.55 8.00 -6.17
N ALA A 223 11.33 8.59 -7.07
CA ALA A 223 11.27 10.01 -7.35
C ALA A 223 11.25 10.28 -8.86
N ASN A 224 10.50 11.29 -9.28
CA ASN A 224 10.47 11.82 -10.65
C ASN A 224 11.27 13.12 -10.69
N LEU A 225 12.43 13.08 -11.36
CA LEU A 225 13.39 14.18 -11.38
C LEU A 225 13.54 14.72 -12.79
N ARG A 226 13.20 15.99 -13.04
CA ARG A 226 13.30 16.56 -14.38
C ARG A 226 14.75 16.91 -14.65
N VAL A 227 15.30 16.42 -15.75
CA VAL A 227 16.70 16.60 -16.10
C VAL A 227 16.90 18.01 -16.64
N LYS A 228 17.72 18.80 -15.95
CA LYS A 228 18.10 20.16 -16.34
C LYS A 228 19.25 20.15 -17.35
N SER A 229 20.26 19.34 -17.11
CA SER A 229 21.45 19.24 -17.98
C SER A 229 22.14 17.89 -17.83
N VAL A 230 22.83 17.49 -18.88
CA VAL A 230 23.67 16.29 -18.92
C VAL A 230 25.10 16.69 -19.23
N LYS A 231 26.07 16.14 -18.51
CA LYS A 231 27.50 16.26 -18.80
C LYS A 231 28.09 14.88 -18.99
N VAL A 232 28.60 14.57 -20.18
CA VAL A 232 29.27 13.30 -20.43
C VAL A 232 30.74 13.37 -20.00
N VAL A 233 31.18 12.39 -19.21
CA VAL A 233 32.57 12.23 -18.76
C VAL A 233 32.97 10.77 -18.92
N GLY A 234 33.81 10.48 -19.94
CA GLY A 234 34.17 9.12 -20.31
C GLY A 234 32.92 8.29 -20.65
N ASN A 235 32.77 7.12 -19.99
CA ASN A 235 31.63 6.22 -20.19
C ASN A 235 30.45 6.50 -19.24
N THR A 236 30.36 7.71 -18.70
CA THR A 236 29.33 8.09 -17.71
C THR A 236 28.68 9.40 -18.09
N ALA A 237 27.44 9.59 -17.63
CA ALA A 237 26.72 10.85 -17.73
C ALA A 237 26.40 11.36 -16.32
N GLU A 238 26.72 12.62 -16.06
CA GLU A 238 26.32 13.33 -14.84
C GLU A 238 25.08 14.16 -15.14
N LEU A 239 23.97 13.86 -14.46
CA LEU A 239 22.69 14.52 -14.58
C LEU A 239 22.55 15.56 -13.47
N ALA A 240 22.15 16.78 -13.83
CA ALA A 240 21.64 17.77 -12.88
C ALA A 240 20.13 17.93 -13.09
N PHE A 241 19.41 18.29 -12.03
CA PHE A 241 17.94 18.31 -12.04
C PHE A 241 17.37 19.73 -11.92
N MET A 242 16.09 19.89 -12.28
CA MET A 242 15.37 21.15 -12.12
C MET A 242 14.99 21.39 -10.65
N GLN A 243 14.71 22.64 -10.31
CA GLN A 243 14.12 23.00 -9.02
C GLN A 243 12.58 22.97 -9.12
N PRO A 244 11.85 22.66 -8.04
CA PRO A 244 12.34 22.50 -6.66
C PRO A 244 12.86 21.10 -6.29
N GLU A 245 12.67 20.08 -7.13
CA GLU A 245 12.95 18.70 -6.76
C GLU A 245 14.43 18.40 -6.52
N SER A 246 15.34 19.09 -7.22
CA SER A 246 16.78 18.89 -7.08
C SER A 246 17.26 19.12 -5.65
N ARG A 247 16.78 20.20 -5.02
CA ARG A 247 17.09 20.52 -3.62
C ARG A 247 16.53 19.47 -2.68
N ILE A 248 15.22 19.25 -2.74
CA ILE A 248 14.51 18.30 -1.85
C ILE A 248 15.13 16.90 -1.96
N GLN A 249 15.33 16.39 -3.18
CA GLN A 249 15.93 15.08 -3.44
C GLN A 249 17.35 14.94 -2.84
N SER A 250 18.10 16.04 -2.72
CA SER A 250 19.48 16.01 -2.23
C SER A 250 19.61 16.24 -0.73
N GLU A 251 18.61 16.87 -0.10
CA GLU A 251 18.62 17.26 1.31
C GLU A 251 17.85 16.28 2.21
N HIS A 252 16.79 15.64 1.70
CA HIS A 252 16.02 14.68 2.48
C HIS A 252 16.84 13.42 2.81
N PRO A 253 16.81 12.93 4.07
CA PRO A 253 17.53 11.71 4.45
C PRO A 253 16.75 10.43 4.14
N TRP A 254 15.41 10.49 4.11
CA TRP A 254 14.54 9.32 4.03
C TRP A 254 13.36 9.52 3.06
N PRO A 255 13.18 8.64 2.06
CA PRO A 255 14.12 7.63 1.55
C PRO A 255 15.14 8.19 0.54
N ALA A 256 16.42 8.25 0.88
CA ALA A 256 17.48 8.71 -0.03
C ALA A 256 17.93 7.63 -1.06
N PRO A 257 18.61 7.97 -2.18
CA PRO A 257 19.16 6.98 -3.10
C PRO A 257 20.03 5.92 -2.41
N TRP A 258 19.74 4.64 -2.65
CA TRP A 258 20.44 3.52 -2.04
C TRP A 258 21.77 3.26 -2.75
N ILE A 259 22.87 3.20 -2.00
CA ILE A 259 24.21 2.87 -2.50
C ILE A 259 24.70 1.64 -1.74
N SER A 260 24.93 0.54 -2.45
CA SER A 260 25.30 -0.73 -1.82
C SER A 260 26.08 -1.62 -2.78
N GLU A 261 27.24 -2.09 -2.32
CA GLU A 261 28.03 -3.12 -3.01
C GLU A 261 27.36 -4.50 -2.93
N LYS A 262 26.52 -4.74 -1.92
CA LYS A 262 25.91 -6.05 -1.65
C LYS A 262 24.63 -6.27 -2.46
N THR A 263 23.73 -5.29 -2.48
CA THR A 263 22.40 -5.43 -3.10
C THR A 263 22.23 -4.59 -4.36
N GLY A 264 23.25 -3.82 -4.73
CA GLY A 264 23.27 -2.93 -5.88
C GLY A 264 22.62 -1.58 -5.60
N ASN A 265 23.12 -0.54 -6.26
CA ASN A 265 22.63 0.84 -6.11
C ASN A 265 21.18 1.01 -6.61
N SER A 266 20.56 2.14 -6.27
CA SER A 266 19.24 2.55 -6.77
C SER A 266 19.08 2.36 -8.28
N ALA A 267 17.96 1.74 -8.67
CA ALA A 267 17.61 1.55 -10.06
C ALA A 267 16.98 2.81 -10.66
N PHE A 268 17.13 3.05 -11.95
CA PHE A 268 16.52 4.19 -12.64
C PHE A 268 16.16 3.89 -14.11
N TYR A 269 15.28 4.73 -14.68
CA TYR A 269 15.16 4.89 -16.12
C TYR A 269 14.99 6.37 -16.48
N LEU A 270 15.27 6.72 -17.74
CA LEU A 270 14.98 8.02 -18.34
C LEU A 270 13.77 7.88 -19.26
N THR A 271 12.89 8.87 -19.24
CA THR A 271 11.68 8.93 -20.08
C THR A 271 11.56 10.29 -20.78
N ASN A 272 10.54 10.40 -21.63
CA ASN A 272 10.16 11.63 -22.34
C ASN A 272 11.15 12.07 -23.44
N ALA A 273 11.49 11.16 -24.35
CA ALA A 273 12.30 11.49 -25.53
C ALA A 273 11.92 10.63 -26.74
N ILE A 274 11.97 11.20 -27.95
CA ILE A 274 11.74 10.46 -29.20
C ILE A 274 12.76 9.34 -29.41
N GLN A 275 13.99 9.52 -28.91
CA GLN A 275 15.08 8.53 -28.93
C GLN A 275 14.75 7.27 -28.14
N PHE A 276 13.76 7.34 -27.25
CA PHE A 276 13.32 6.22 -26.43
C PHE A 276 12.13 5.47 -27.04
N LEU A 277 11.49 5.99 -28.09
CA LEU A 277 10.35 5.37 -28.75
C LEU A 277 10.81 4.18 -29.62
N ASN A 278 10.91 3.00 -29.02
CA ASN A 278 11.58 1.84 -29.61
C ASN A 278 10.77 0.53 -29.58
N GLU A 279 9.61 0.51 -28.92
CA GLU A 279 8.71 -0.65 -28.87
C GLU A 279 7.24 -0.32 -29.15
N ALA A 280 6.47 -1.34 -29.53
CA ALA A 280 5.03 -1.19 -29.72
C ALA A 280 4.33 -0.91 -28.39
N GLY A 281 3.38 0.02 -28.39
CA GLY A 281 2.69 0.53 -27.22
C GLY A 281 3.33 1.76 -26.60
N GLU A 282 4.47 2.23 -27.11
CA GLU A 282 5.13 3.44 -26.60
C GLU A 282 4.66 4.72 -27.30
N TRP A 283 4.63 5.83 -26.57
CA TRP A 283 4.33 7.17 -27.09
C TRP A 283 5.32 8.24 -26.61
N TYR A 284 5.44 9.31 -27.38
CA TYR A 284 6.21 10.51 -27.04
C TYR A 284 5.47 11.78 -27.49
N GLU A 285 5.38 12.76 -26.60
CA GLU A 285 4.85 14.09 -26.89
C GLU A 285 6.00 15.06 -27.19
N ASP A 286 5.97 15.63 -28.40
CA ASP A 286 6.82 16.73 -28.79
C ASP A 286 6.09 18.05 -28.55
N LEU A 287 6.26 18.59 -27.34
CA LEU A 287 5.67 19.86 -26.92
C LEU A 287 6.12 21.03 -27.82
N GLN A 288 7.34 21.01 -28.35
CA GLN A 288 7.87 22.13 -29.15
C GLN A 288 7.20 22.23 -30.51
N ASN A 289 6.78 21.09 -31.08
CA ASN A 289 6.16 21.02 -32.41
C ASN A 289 4.65 20.70 -32.36
N HIS A 290 4.07 20.60 -31.16
CA HIS A 290 2.70 20.19 -30.88
C HIS A 290 2.33 18.88 -31.60
N LYS A 291 3.20 17.86 -31.47
CA LYS A 291 3.00 16.53 -32.09
C LYS A 291 2.97 15.45 -31.02
N LEU A 292 2.12 14.45 -31.24
CA LEU A 292 2.12 13.22 -30.48
C LEU A 292 2.52 12.06 -31.40
N TYR A 293 3.52 11.30 -31.00
CA TYR A 293 4.02 10.13 -31.71
C TYR A 293 3.64 8.86 -30.95
N TYR A 294 3.16 7.84 -31.64
CA TYR A 294 2.77 6.57 -31.05
C TYR A 294 3.17 5.40 -31.94
N TRP A 295 3.79 4.36 -31.38
CA TRP A 295 3.97 3.08 -32.06
C TRP A 295 2.82 2.14 -31.67
N PRO A 296 1.82 1.90 -32.55
CA PRO A 296 0.68 1.05 -32.20
C PRO A 296 1.04 -0.42 -32.03
N LYS A 297 0.33 -1.09 -31.13
CA LYS A 297 0.32 -2.56 -31.03
C LYS A 297 -0.32 -3.16 -32.28
N THR A 298 0.00 -4.40 -32.60
CA THR A 298 -0.52 -5.08 -33.80
C THR A 298 -2.03 -5.22 -33.81
N THR A 299 -2.67 -5.17 -32.65
CA THR A 299 -4.13 -5.22 -32.46
C THR A 299 -4.83 -3.87 -32.64
N GLU A 300 -4.08 -2.77 -32.81
CA GLU A 300 -4.63 -1.42 -32.81
C GLU A 300 -4.71 -0.84 -34.23
N ASN A 301 -5.92 -0.45 -34.63
CA ASN A 301 -6.14 0.29 -35.88
C ASN A 301 -6.25 1.79 -35.58
N MET A 302 -5.16 2.52 -35.78
CA MET A 302 -5.08 3.96 -35.47
C MET A 302 -6.04 4.85 -36.27
N LEU A 303 -6.60 4.38 -37.39
CA LEU A 303 -7.63 5.14 -38.12
C LEU A 303 -9.00 5.13 -37.43
N LYS A 304 -9.21 4.18 -36.50
CA LYS A 304 -10.47 3.99 -35.76
C LYS A 304 -10.27 4.00 -34.24
N ALA A 305 -9.03 4.13 -33.77
CA ALA A 305 -8.70 4.05 -32.37
C ALA A 305 -9.32 5.23 -31.60
N ASP A 306 -9.87 4.93 -30.43
CA ASP A 306 -10.19 5.94 -29.43
C ASP A 306 -8.92 6.24 -28.65
N VAL A 307 -8.42 7.46 -28.74
CA VAL A 307 -7.17 7.88 -28.10
C VAL A 307 -7.46 9.03 -27.17
N VAL A 308 -7.24 8.84 -25.88
CA VAL A 308 -7.61 9.80 -24.83
C VAL A 308 -6.39 10.24 -24.06
N ALA A 309 -6.24 11.56 -23.90
CA ALA A 309 -5.27 12.20 -23.01
C ALA A 309 -6.01 12.91 -21.87
N PRO A 310 -5.58 12.78 -20.61
CA PRO A 310 -6.27 13.37 -19.46
C PRO A 310 -5.98 14.87 -19.32
N VAL A 311 -6.95 15.65 -18.86
CA VAL A 311 -6.82 17.11 -18.70
C VAL A 311 -7.25 17.61 -17.33
N LEU A 312 -8.37 17.12 -16.79
CA LEU A 312 -8.86 17.53 -15.47
C LEU A 312 -8.27 16.67 -14.35
N GLU A 313 -7.85 17.28 -13.25
CA GLU A 313 -7.38 16.53 -12.07
C GLU A 313 -8.55 15.94 -11.27
N ASN A 314 -9.56 16.77 -10.96
CA ASN A 314 -10.77 16.34 -10.25
C ASN A 314 -11.98 16.30 -11.19
N LEU A 315 -12.68 15.17 -11.20
CA LEU A 315 -13.92 14.98 -11.97
C LEU A 315 -15.15 15.31 -11.12
N LEU A 316 -15.12 14.93 -9.84
CA LEU A 316 -16.17 15.21 -8.87
C LEU A 316 -15.57 15.71 -7.56
N LYS A 317 -16.15 16.77 -7.02
CA LYS A 317 -15.85 17.26 -5.67
C LYS A 317 -17.12 17.31 -4.82
N ILE A 318 -17.02 16.81 -3.59
CA ILE A 318 -18.01 17.01 -2.54
C ILE A 318 -17.36 17.92 -1.51
N GLU A 319 -17.75 19.20 -1.50
CA GLU A 319 -17.07 20.25 -0.74
C GLU A 319 -18.03 20.88 0.27
N GLY A 320 -17.87 20.48 1.54
CA GLY A 320 -18.44 21.18 2.68
C GLY A 320 -17.44 22.09 3.37
N THR A 321 -17.91 22.78 4.39
CA THR A 321 -17.06 23.38 5.43
C THR A 321 -17.32 22.69 6.76
N ILE A 322 -16.47 22.94 7.75
CA ILE A 322 -16.64 22.37 9.10
C ILE A 322 -18.01 22.69 9.73
N ASP A 323 -18.59 23.86 9.39
CA ASP A 323 -19.89 24.30 9.90
C ASP A 323 -21.06 24.02 8.95
N ARG A 324 -20.78 23.79 7.67
CA ARG A 324 -21.80 23.50 6.63
C ARG A 324 -21.32 22.32 5.80
N GLN A 325 -21.54 21.13 6.34
CA GLN A 325 -21.12 19.88 5.72
C GLN A 325 -22.09 19.47 4.59
N VAL A 326 -21.61 18.66 3.64
CA VAL A 326 -22.48 18.01 2.65
C VAL A 326 -23.01 16.70 3.21
N ALA A 327 -24.32 16.48 3.16
CA ALA A 327 -24.95 15.32 3.80
C ALA A 327 -25.86 14.54 2.85
N TYR A 328 -25.94 13.21 3.04
CA TYR A 328 -26.93 12.33 2.38
C TYR A 328 -26.94 12.41 0.84
N VAL A 329 -25.74 12.42 0.25
CA VAL A 329 -25.55 12.34 -1.20
C VAL A 329 -24.94 10.99 -1.57
N ASN A 330 -25.62 10.24 -2.44
CA ASN A 330 -25.25 8.88 -2.80
C ASN A 330 -24.98 8.78 -4.30
N ILE A 331 -23.83 8.26 -4.66
CA ILE A 331 -23.42 8.00 -6.04
C ILE A 331 -23.43 6.49 -6.28
N LYS A 332 -24.15 6.06 -7.33
CA LYS A 332 -24.29 4.65 -7.68
C LYS A 332 -24.04 4.38 -9.15
N GLY A 333 -23.12 3.46 -9.44
CA GLY A 333 -22.93 2.90 -10.78
C GLY A 333 -22.15 3.78 -11.76
N LEU A 334 -21.61 4.94 -11.35
CA LEU A 334 -20.83 5.82 -12.22
C LEU A 334 -19.41 5.31 -12.41
N ALA A 335 -18.87 5.54 -13.61
CA ALA A 335 -17.44 5.43 -13.90
C ALA A 335 -16.79 6.81 -13.90
N PHE A 336 -15.60 6.91 -13.31
CA PHE A 336 -14.74 8.09 -13.26
C PHE A 336 -13.46 7.76 -14.00
N GLU A 337 -13.20 8.45 -15.11
CA GLU A 337 -12.06 8.13 -15.99
C GLU A 337 -11.28 9.35 -16.48
N HIS A 338 -10.01 9.10 -16.83
CA HIS A 338 -9.13 10.04 -17.52
C HIS A 338 -8.85 11.33 -16.73
N SER A 339 -8.60 11.22 -15.42
CA SER A 339 -8.06 12.33 -14.65
C SER A 339 -6.55 12.45 -14.78
N THR A 340 -6.02 13.69 -14.75
CA THR A 340 -4.58 13.99 -14.83
C THR A 340 -4.00 14.29 -13.46
N TRP A 341 -2.66 14.40 -13.40
CA TRP A 341 -1.95 15.06 -12.30
C TRP A 341 -0.59 15.51 -12.82
N LEU A 342 -0.39 16.83 -12.91
CA LEU A 342 0.77 17.41 -13.61
C LEU A 342 1.89 17.87 -12.68
N ARG A 343 1.71 17.78 -11.36
CA ARG A 343 2.76 18.17 -10.40
C ARG A 343 4.12 17.53 -10.70
N PRO A 344 4.24 16.21 -11.01
CA PRO A 344 5.54 15.63 -11.35
C PRO A 344 6.23 16.29 -12.57
N ALA A 345 5.46 16.74 -13.56
CA ALA A 345 6.01 17.44 -14.73
C ALA A 345 6.37 18.91 -14.43
N GLN A 346 5.71 19.53 -13.44
CA GLN A 346 5.85 20.95 -13.11
C GLN A 346 6.85 21.23 -11.98
N GLN A 347 6.99 20.30 -11.03
CA GLN A 347 7.77 20.48 -9.80
C GLN A 347 8.60 19.24 -9.42
N GLY A 348 8.67 18.23 -10.29
CA GLY A 348 9.16 16.91 -9.92
C GLY A 348 8.27 16.23 -8.88
N HIS A 349 8.69 15.05 -8.43
CA HIS A 349 8.00 14.30 -7.38
C HIS A 349 9.03 13.61 -6.50
N VAL A 350 9.06 13.98 -5.22
CA VAL A 350 9.94 13.36 -4.22
C VAL A 350 9.07 12.99 -3.01
N PRO A 351 8.39 11.83 -3.03
CA PRO A 351 7.53 11.38 -1.95
C PRO A 351 8.29 10.93 -0.71
N HIS A 352 7.70 11.21 0.45
CA HIS A 352 8.16 10.70 1.74
C HIS A 352 7.67 9.25 1.92
N GLN A 353 6.35 9.03 1.82
CA GLN A 353 5.71 7.71 1.87
C GLN A 353 4.29 7.79 1.30
N ALA A 354 3.74 6.67 0.80
CA ALA A 354 2.36 6.57 0.31
C ALA A 354 1.97 7.57 -0.79
N GLY A 355 2.95 8.05 -1.56
CA GLY A 355 2.78 9.07 -2.60
C GLY A 355 2.71 10.52 -2.10
N MET A 356 2.77 10.77 -0.79
CA MET A 356 2.77 12.13 -0.22
C MET A 356 4.09 12.83 -0.53
N TYR A 357 4.06 13.87 -1.37
CA TYR A 357 5.27 14.54 -1.85
C TYR A 357 5.84 15.49 -0.82
N MET A 358 7.15 15.52 -0.64
CA MET A 358 7.81 16.47 0.23
C MET A 358 7.74 17.89 -0.38
N LEU A 359 7.36 18.84 0.46
CA LEU A 359 7.45 20.28 0.24
C LEU A 359 8.78 20.82 0.74
N ASP A 360 9.23 20.29 1.88
CA ASP A 360 10.56 20.49 2.43
C ASP A 360 10.95 19.28 3.27
N ALA A 361 12.23 18.92 3.30
CA ALA A 361 12.73 17.83 4.13
C ALA A 361 14.26 17.88 4.26
N TYR A 362 14.77 17.62 5.46
CA TYR A 362 16.21 17.68 5.73
C TYR A 362 16.61 16.87 6.98
N LYS A 363 17.90 16.52 7.05
CA LYS A 363 18.51 15.91 8.23
C LYS A 363 18.80 16.96 9.29
N LEU A 364 18.46 16.66 10.54
CA LEU A 364 18.78 17.52 11.69
C LEU A 364 20.26 17.40 12.07
N THR A 365 20.89 18.52 12.41
CA THR A 365 22.27 18.55 12.94
C THR A 365 22.35 18.02 14.36
N SER A 366 21.33 18.31 15.17
CA SER A 366 21.10 17.74 16.49
C SER A 366 19.78 16.97 16.46
N PRO A 367 19.79 15.63 16.64
CA PRO A 367 18.56 14.86 16.66
C PRO A 367 17.61 15.31 17.77
N GLY A 368 16.33 15.22 17.49
CA GLY A 368 15.28 15.22 18.49
C GLY A 368 14.25 16.34 18.37
N THR A 369 13.04 16.04 18.82
CA THR A 369 12.01 17.01 19.22
C THR A 369 11.64 16.74 20.69
N ALA A 370 10.80 17.58 21.28
CA ALA A 370 10.31 17.36 22.64
C ALA A 370 9.56 16.01 22.81
N ASP A 371 8.86 15.56 21.76
CA ASP A 371 8.13 14.28 21.73
C ASP A 371 9.02 13.10 21.34
N LYS A 372 10.01 13.32 20.45
CA LYS A 372 10.88 12.27 19.90
C LYS A 372 12.35 12.67 19.98
N PRO A 373 13.06 12.38 21.07
CA PRO A 373 14.46 12.79 21.25
C PRO A 373 15.46 12.19 20.24
N THR A 374 15.10 11.10 19.57
CA THR A 374 15.96 10.41 18.59
C THR A 374 15.62 10.72 17.14
N LEU A 375 14.62 11.57 16.88
CA LEU A 375 14.22 11.92 15.51
C LEU A 375 15.37 12.65 14.81
N GLU A 376 15.84 12.13 13.68
CA GLU A 376 16.99 12.71 12.98
C GLU A 376 16.64 13.56 11.75
N ASN A 377 15.35 13.75 11.46
CA ASN A 377 14.90 14.46 10.27
C ASN A 377 13.63 15.27 10.54
N GLN A 378 13.34 16.22 9.65
CA GLN A 378 12.04 16.87 9.56
C GLN A 378 11.55 16.83 8.12
N ALA A 379 10.24 16.75 7.95
CA ALA A 379 9.61 16.84 6.64
C ALA A 379 8.21 17.47 6.71
N TRP A 380 7.82 18.10 5.62
CA TRP A 380 6.47 18.59 5.33
C TRP A 380 6.02 18.01 4.01
N VAL A 381 4.78 17.56 3.93
CA VAL A 381 4.25 16.90 2.74
C VAL A 381 3.00 17.59 2.21
N GLY A 382 2.83 17.54 0.90
CA GLY A 382 1.55 17.77 0.27
C GLY A 382 0.95 16.47 -0.26
N ARG A 383 -0.30 16.57 -0.69
CA ARG A 383 -1.13 15.42 -1.06
C ARG A 383 -1.37 15.36 -2.58
N PRO A 384 -1.23 14.19 -3.23
CA PRO A 384 -1.54 14.06 -4.65
C PRO A 384 -3.01 14.37 -4.96
N ALA A 385 -3.29 14.92 -6.14
CA ALA A 385 -4.65 15.16 -6.60
C ALA A 385 -5.42 13.84 -6.82
N SER A 386 -6.75 13.89 -6.76
CA SER A 386 -7.64 12.74 -6.88
C SER A 386 -8.75 12.96 -7.92
N ALA A 387 -9.18 11.89 -8.61
CA ALA A 387 -10.29 11.98 -9.54
C ALA A 387 -11.61 12.36 -8.85
N VAL A 388 -11.80 11.89 -7.62
CA VAL A 388 -12.93 12.28 -6.77
C VAL A 388 -12.43 12.69 -5.39
N GLU A 389 -12.82 13.88 -4.95
CA GLU A 389 -12.40 14.48 -3.69
C GLU A 389 -13.61 14.77 -2.79
N VAL A 390 -13.53 14.40 -1.52
CA VAL A 390 -14.58 14.57 -0.52
C VAL A 390 -14.02 15.25 0.72
N ASN A 391 -14.55 16.44 1.03
CA ASN A 391 -14.19 17.26 2.18
C ASN A 391 -15.43 17.62 2.98
N TYR A 392 -15.38 17.49 4.30
CA TYR A 392 -16.46 17.89 5.21
C TYR A 392 -17.83 17.36 4.78
N ALA A 393 -17.93 16.03 4.65
CA ALA A 393 -19.13 15.35 4.19
C ALA A 393 -19.50 14.16 5.08
N ASN A 394 -20.80 13.93 5.24
CA ASN A 394 -21.33 12.89 6.10
C ASN A 394 -22.49 12.11 5.47
N TYR A 395 -22.64 10.85 5.87
CA TYR A 395 -23.69 9.96 5.35
C TYR A 395 -23.74 9.91 3.81
N THR A 396 -22.59 10.07 3.14
CA THR A 396 -22.44 9.96 1.69
C THR A 396 -22.00 8.56 1.31
N SER A 397 -22.25 8.17 0.05
CA SER A 397 -21.77 6.88 -0.42
C SER A 397 -21.35 6.85 -1.89
N PHE A 398 -20.38 5.98 -2.17
CA PHE A 398 -20.03 5.51 -3.50
C PHE A 398 -20.29 4.01 -3.55
N LYS A 399 -21.27 3.60 -4.35
CA LYS A 399 -21.69 2.20 -4.46
C LYS A 399 -21.63 1.70 -5.89
N SER A 400 -21.01 0.55 -6.11
CA SER A 400 -20.92 -0.07 -7.45
C SER A 400 -20.33 0.87 -8.52
N CYS A 401 -19.51 1.84 -8.12
CA CYS A 401 -18.82 2.76 -9.01
C CYS A 401 -17.52 2.15 -9.54
N ARG A 402 -16.95 2.78 -10.58
CA ARG A 402 -15.70 2.37 -11.22
C ARG A 402 -14.75 3.56 -11.27
N PHE A 403 -13.53 3.40 -10.77
CA PHE A 403 -12.46 4.39 -10.85
C PHE A 403 -11.38 3.81 -11.73
N MET A 404 -11.28 4.31 -12.96
CA MET A 404 -10.45 3.67 -14.00
C MET A 404 -9.66 4.67 -14.82
N HIS A 405 -8.49 4.29 -15.31
CA HIS A 405 -7.70 5.13 -16.24
C HIS A 405 -7.36 6.49 -15.63
N LEU A 406 -6.75 6.48 -14.44
CA LEU A 406 -6.49 7.69 -13.65
C LEU A 406 -4.98 7.89 -13.44
N ALA A 407 -4.53 9.15 -13.53
CA ALA A 407 -3.11 9.49 -13.39
C ALA A 407 -2.58 9.41 -11.94
N SER A 408 -3.43 9.70 -10.96
CA SER A 408 -3.05 9.86 -9.54
C SER A 408 -4.03 9.10 -8.65
N THR A 409 -4.61 9.70 -7.60
CA THR A 409 -5.51 9.03 -6.66
C THR A 409 -6.90 8.79 -7.26
N GLY A 410 -7.51 7.64 -6.96
CA GLY A 410 -8.89 7.33 -7.36
C GLY A 410 -9.94 8.14 -6.61
N LEU A 411 -10.09 7.83 -5.32
CA LEU A 411 -11.05 8.46 -4.42
C LEU A 411 -10.36 8.94 -3.14
N ASP A 412 -10.61 10.19 -2.75
CA ASP A 412 -9.98 10.80 -1.58
C ASP A 412 -11.00 11.40 -0.61
N TYR A 413 -11.12 10.82 0.57
CA TYR A 413 -11.87 11.36 1.71
C TYR A 413 -10.93 12.15 2.62
N HIS A 414 -10.77 13.42 2.32
CA HIS A 414 -9.64 14.21 2.79
C HIS A 414 -9.72 14.56 4.29
N LYS A 415 -10.68 15.40 4.71
CA LYS A 415 -10.78 15.90 6.09
C LYS A 415 -12.23 16.08 6.54
N GLY A 416 -12.49 15.89 7.84
CA GLY A 416 -13.79 16.14 8.47
C GLY A 416 -14.96 15.31 7.92
N THR A 417 -14.69 14.06 7.52
CA THR A 417 -15.71 13.19 6.92
C THR A 417 -16.18 12.11 7.90
N PHE A 418 -17.49 11.85 8.01
CA PHE A 418 -17.94 10.78 8.90
C PHE A 418 -19.18 9.99 8.44
N ASP A 419 -19.26 8.73 8.91
CA ASP A 419 -20.34 7.78 8.60
C ASP A 419 -20.61 7.61 7.09
N ASN A 420 -19.55 7.64 6.27
CA ASN A 420 -19.63 7.45 4.82
C ASN A 420 -19.34 6.00 4.41
N GLN A 421 -19.80 5.61 3.21
CA GLN A 421 -19.66 4.24 2.69
C GLN A 421 -19.01 4.21 1.30
N ILE A 422 -17.94 3.43 1.16
CA ILE A 422 -17.28 3.11 -0.11
C ILE A 422 -17.46 1.60 -0.31
N GLU A 423 -18.51 1.20 -1.05
CA GLU A 423 -18.96 -0.19 -1.09
C GLU A 423 -19.08 -0.77 -2.51
N GLY A 424 -18.50 -1.95 -2.74
CA GLY A 424 -18.75 -2.70 -3.98
C GLY A 424 -18.19 -2.04 -5.23
N ASN A 425 -17.16 -1.20 -5.11
CA ASN A 425 -16.56 -0.46 -6.22
C ASN A 425 -15.39 -1.20 -6.86
N LEU A 426 -15.05 -0.81 -8.09
CA LEU A 426 -13.84 -1.22 -8.80
C LEU A 426 -12.84 -0.05 -8.84
N PHE A 427 -11.58 -0.32 -8.50
CA PHE A 427 -10.44 0.57 -8.73
C PHE A 427 -9.41 -0.14 -9.58
N LYS A 428 -9.11 0.39 -10.77
CA LYS A 428 -8.23 -0.29 -11.74
C LYS A 428 -7.52 0.67 -12.70
N ASP A 429 -6.28 0.39 -13.04
CA ASP A 429 -5.45 1.27 -13.88
C ASP A 429 -5.35 2.69 -13.32
N ILE A 430 -4.72 2.78 -12.15
CA ILE A 430 -4.55 4.02 -11.38
C ILE A 430 -3.05 4.23 -11.13
N GLY A 431 -2.54 5.41 -11.49
CA GLY A 431 -1.12 5.75 -11.34
C GLY A 431 -0.68 5.91 -9.90
N GLY A 432 -1.55 6.44 -9.02
CA GLY A 432 -1.33 6.60 -7.59
C GLY A 432 -2.15 5.61 -6.73
N SER A 433 -2.58 6.07 -5.56
CA SER A 433 -3.35 5.26 -4.60
C SER A 433 -4.79 5.06 -5.05
N ALA A 434 -5.42 3.91 -4.73
CA ALA A 434 -6.82 3.70 -5.11
C ALA A 434 -7.75 4.56 -4.24
N ILE A 435 -7.57 4.46 -2.92
CA ILE A 435 -8.35 5.19 -1.92
C ILE A 435 -7.38 5.85 -0.93
N LEU A 436 -7.56 7.15 -0.69
CA LEU A 436 -6.97 7.86 0.43
C LEU A 436 -8.07 8.34 1.38
N ILE A 437 -7.82 8.29 2.69
CA ILE A 437 -8.78 8.76 3.70
C ILE A 437 -8.10 9.30 4.96
N GLY A 438 -8.62 10.41 5.49
CA GLY A 438 -8.08 11.09 6.66
C GLY A 438 -6.85 11.92 6.37
N THR A 439 -6.25 12.46 7.43
CA THR A 439 -5.18 13.47 7.35
C THR A 439 -3.79 12.82 7.35
N PHE A 440 -2.87 13.26 6.49
CA PHE A 440 -1.47 12.79 6.44
C PHE A 440 -0.50 13.90 6.89
N SER A 441 -0.94 14.71 7.85
CA SER A 441 -0.52 16.09 8.14
C SER A 441 -1.10 17.12 7.18
N ASP A 442 -1.37 18.32 7.70
CA ASP A 442 -1.61 19.50 6.87
C ASP A 442 -0.26 20.00 6.31
N GLU A 443 -0.24 20.68 5.16
CA GLU A 443 1.01 21.06 4.48
C GLU A 443 1.98 21.90 5.34
N ALA A 444 1.43 22.70 6.27
CA ALA A 444 2.22 23.53 7.18
C ALA A 444 2.67 22.79 8.46
N THR A 445 2.24 21.55 8.65
CA THR A 445 2.53 20.75 9.84
C THR A 445 3.61 19.73 9.53
N GLU A 446 4.63 19.70 10.38
CA GLU A 446 5.73 18.72 10.29
C GLU A 446 5.16 17.31 10.50
N VAL A 447 5.54 16.36 9.64
CA VAL A 447 4.84 15.06 9.52
C VAL A 447 4.94 14.17 10.74
N HIS A 448 5.98 14.32 11.57
CA HIS A 448 6.22 13.49 12.74
C HIS A 448 5.52 14.01 14.01
N ILE A 449 4.87 15.18 13.95
CA ILE A 449 4.06 15.73 15.04
C ILE A 449 2.74 14.95 15.12
N PRO A 450 2.34 14.46 16.32
CA PRO A 450 1.06 13.78 16.50
C PRO A 450 -0.11 14.71 16.15
N TYR A 451 -0.95 14.29 15.20
CA TYR A 451 -2.17 15.01 14.87
C TYR A 451 -3.27 14.71 15.89
N ASN A 452 -3.64 15.72 16.67
CA ASN A 452 -4.74 15.65 17.63
C ASN A 452 -5.44 17.01 17.70
N PRO A 453 -6.27 17.35 16.69
CA PRO A 453 -6.90 18.66 16.61
C PRO A 453 -7.84 18.88 17.79
N SER A 454 -7.93 20.12 18.27
CA SER A 454 -8.86 20.48 19.34
C SER A 454 -10.32 20.43 18.88
N ASP A 455 -10.59 20.72 17.61
CA ASP A 455 -11.89 20.52 16.99
C ASP A 455 -11.99 19.12 16.39
N GLU A 456 -12.65 18.22 17.12
CA GLU A 456 -12.78 16.83 16.67
C GLU A 456 -13.56 16.68 15.35
N ARG A 457 -14.29 17.71 14.90
CA ARG A 457 -14.99 17.70 13.60
C ARG A 457 -14.02 17.66 12.41
N GLU A 458 -12.75 17.98 12.61
CA GLU A 458 -11.70 17.82 11.59
C GLU A 458 -11.34 16.34 11.35
N ILE A 459 -11.61 15.46 12.31
CA ILE A 459 -11.20 14.06 12.27
C ILE A 459 -12.16 13.27 11.37
N SER A 460 -11.61 12.65 10.33
CA SER A 460 -12.39 11.69 9.53
C SER A 460 -12.70 10.44 10.35
N SER A 461 -13.99 10.15 10.58
CA SER A 461 -14.42 9.15 11.55
C SER A 461 -15.53 8.21 11.10
N ASN A 462 -15.54 6.96 11.58
CA ASN A 462 -16.60 5.96 11.34
C ASN A 462 -16.92 5.68 9.86
N ASN A 463 -16.01 5.97 8.93
CA ASN A 463 -16.17 5.66 7.52
C ASN A 463 -15.96 4.15 7.27
N ALA A 464 -16.61 3.61 6.25
CA ALA A 464 -16.52 2.20 5.88
C ALA A 464 -16.05 2.02 4.42
N ILE A 465 -15.03 1.17 4.23
CA ILE A 465 -14.50 0.74 2.93
C ILE A 465 -14.74 -0.76 2.82
N GLU A 466 -15.76 -1.16 2.07
CA GLU A 466 -16.29 -2.52 2.11
C GLU A 466 -16.45 -3.16 0.73
N ASN A 467 -16.05 -4.42 0.59
CA ASN A 467 -16.33 -5.21 -0.62
C ASN A 467 -15.85 -4.57 -1.94
N ASN A 468 -14.76 -3.82 -1.93
CA ASN A 468 -14.19 -3.22 -3.14
C ASN A 468 -13.15 -4.16 -3.77
N LEU A 469 -13.05 -4.15 -5.10
CA LEU A 469 -11.94 -4.76 -5.83
C LEU A 469 -10.94 -3.66 -6.23
N ILE A 470 -9.69 -3.81 -5.78
CA ILE A 470 -8.58 -2.91 -6.10
C ILE A 470 -7.52 -3.73 -6.83
N THR A 471 -7.23 -3.39 -8.08
CA THR A 471 -6.35 -4.20 -8.94
C THR A 471 -5.60 -3.36 -9.96
N ASP A 472 -4.30 -3.55 -10.15
CA ASP A 472 -3.47 -2.74 -11.07
C ASP A 472 -3.55 -1.23 -10.78
N VAL A 473 -3.42 -0.89 -9.50
CA VAL A 473 -3.24 0.49 -9.02
C VAL A 473 -1.78 0.72 -8.65
N THR A 474 -1.38 1.95 -8.29
CA THR A 474 0.02 2.32 -8.01
C THR A 474 0.95 2.05 -9.21
N ASN A 475 0.42 2.16 -10.43
CA ASN A 475 1.10 1.70 -11.64
C ASN A 475 2.08 2.72 -12.24
N GLU A 476 2.20 3.92 -11.65
CA GLU A 476 3.23 4.92 -11.95
C GLU A 476 4.01 5.36 -10.71
N ASP A 477 3.32 5.83 -9.67
CA ASP A 477 3.94 6.05 -8.36
C ASP A 477 3.97 4.72 -7.59
N TRP A 478 5.12 4.05 -7.64
CA TRP A 478 5.27 2.74 -7.04
C TRP A 478 5.28 2.76 -5.51
N GLY A 479 5.46 3.92 -4.87
CA GLY A 479 5.40 4.08 -3.42
C GLY A 479 3.99 4.40 -2.87
N ALA A 480 3.00 4.56 -3.76
CA ALA A 480 1.59 4.66 -3.40
C ALA A 480 1.03 3.31 -2.90
N VAL A 481 -0.21 3.30 -2.39
CA VAL A 481 -0.81 2.12 -1.74
C VAL A 481 -2.19 1.79 -2.29
N GLY A 482 -2.68 0.58 -2.05
CA GLY A 482 -4.06 0.22 -2.39
C GLY A 482 -5.06 1.10 -1.62
N ILE A 483 -5.04 1.00 -0.29
CA ILE A 483 -5.82 1.86 0.62
C ILE A 483 -4.85 2.54 1.58
N GLY A 484 -4.84 3.87 1.58
CA GLY A 484 -4.10 4.69 2.54
C GLY A 484 -5.06 5.39 3.49
N ALA A 485 -5.04 5.02 4.76
CA ALA A 485 -5.73 5.73 5.82
C ALA A 485 -4.71 6.46 6.69
N GLY A 486 -4.73 7.79 6.70
CA GLY A 486 -3.83 8.59 7.56
C GLY A 486 -4.30 8.58 9.02
N TYR A 487 -4.40 9.75 9.63
CA TYR A 487 -5.07 9.95 10.91
C TYR A 487 -6.60 9.84 10.74
N VAL A 488 -7.14 8.69 11.15
CA VAL A 488 -8.58 8.35 11.12
C VAL A 488 -9.03 7.74 12.44
N ARG A 489 -10.35 7.78 12.71
CA ARG A 489 -10.93 7.26 13.95
C ARG A 489 -12.15 6.39 13.66
N GLY A 490 -12.23 5.18 14.20
CA GLY A 490 -13.40 4.31 14.01
C GLY A 490 -13.57 3.76 12.59
N ILE A 491 -12.56 3.87 11.72
CA ILE A 491 -12.67 3.41 10.33
C ILE A 491 -12.87 1.88 10.27
N LYS A 492 -13.65 1.42 9.29
CA LYS A 492 -13.82 -0.01 8.98
C LYS A 492 -13.33 -0.29 7.56
N ILE A 493 -12.31 -1.12 7.41
CA ILE A 493 -11.82 -1.59 6.12
C ILE A 493 -12.07 -3.09 6.05
N LEU A 494 -13.18 -3.49 5.41
CA LEU A 494 -13.73 -4.85 5.51
C LEU A 494 -13.91 -5.52 4.14
N HIS A 495 -13.56 -6.81 4.03
CA HIS A 495 -13.93 -7.63 2.87
C HIS A 495 -13.49 -7.10 1.50
N ASN A 496 -12.42 -6.31 1.43
CA ASN A 496 -11.86 -5.85 0.16
C ASN A 496 -10.91 -6.90 -0.42
N GLU A 497 -10.81 -6.98 -1.75
CA GLU A 497 -9.77 -7.75 -2.44
C GLU A 497 -8.80 -6.79 -3.14
N ILE A 498 -7.51 -6.90 -2.80
CA ILE A 498 -6.44 -6.02 -3.29
C ILE A 498 -5.37 -6.86 -3.98
N SER A 499 -5.07 -6.55 -5.25
CA SER A 499 -4.02 -7.23 -6.00
C SER A 499 -3.23 -6.33 -6.95
N ASP A 500 -2.07 -6.83 -7.39
CA ASP A 500 -1.25 -6.18 -8.42
C ASP A 500 -0.83 -4.75 -8.06
N VAL A 501 -0.49 -4.54 -6.80
CA VAL A 501 -0.02 -3.26 -6.26
C VAL A 501 1.51 -3.23 -6.15
N SER A 502 2.10 -2.07 -6.38
CA SER A 502 3.55 -1.85 -6.41
C SER A 502 4.21 -1.98 -5.04
N TYR A 503 3.48 -1.65 -3.99
CA TYR A 503 3.98 -1.60 -2.62
C TYR A 503 2.99 -2.28 -1.65
N THR A 504 2.47 -1.54 -0.69
CA THR A 504 1.59 -2.02 0.39
C THR A 504 0.13 -2.08 -0.05
N GLY A 505 -0.59 -3.11 0.40
CA GLY A 505 -2.02 -3.26 0.17
C GLY A 505 -2.85 -2.23 0.96
N ILE A 506 -2.76 -2.28 2.29
CA ILE A 506 -3.42 -1.34 3.21
C ILE A 506 -2.37 -0.71 4.12
N SER A 507 -2.29 0.62 4.12
CA SER A 507 -1.47 1.41 5.05
C SER A 507 -2.40 2.21 5.97
N MET A 508 -2.25 2.09 7.29
CA MET A 508 -3.11 2.78 8.27
C MET A 508 -2.33 3.48 9.38
N GLY A 509 -2.57 4.78 9.54
CA GLY A 509 -1.90 5.65 10.49
C GLY A 509 -0.80 6.49 9.85
N TRP A 510 -0.37 7.52 10.59
CA TRP A 510 0.67 8.45 10.15
C TRP A 510 1.42 9.04 11.35
N GLY A 511 2.61 9.58 11.12
CA GLY A 511 3.34 10.40 12.09
C GLY A 511 4.39 9.69 12.93
N TRP A 512 4.62 8.38 12.74
CA TRP A 512 5.71 7.62 13.37
C TRP A 512 5.80 7.79 14.90
N THR A 513 4.69 7.97 15.62
CA THR A 513 4.70 8.38 17.03
C THR A 513 3.88 7.46 17.92
N LYS A 514 4.48 7.04 19.04
CA LYS A 514 3.78 6.31 20.11
C LYS A 514 2.89 7.24 20.98
N THR A 515 2.95 8.54 20.74
CA THR A 515 2.16 9.52 21.48
C THR A 515 0.69 9.41 21.07
N GLN A 516 -0.17 9.39 22.09
CA GLN A 516 -1.62 9.33 21.91
C GLN A 516 -2.09 10.51 21.07
N ASN A 517 -2.97 10.23 20.10
CA ASN A 517 -3.35 11.17 19.05
C ASN A 517 -4.83 10.97 18.67
N ALA A 518 -5.27 11.54 17.54
CA ALA A 518 -6.67 11.48 17.11
C ALA A 518 -7.19 10.05 16.84
N MET A 519 -6.32 9.10 16.52
CA MET A 519 -6.68 7.75 16.09
C MET A 519 -7.10 6.85 17.23
N LYS A 520 -8.15 6.06 17.01
CA LYS A 520 -8.64 5.00 17.90
C LYS A 520 -9.75 4.22 17.22
N ASN A 521 -10.04 3.01 17.71
CA ASN A 521 -11.17 2.17 17.30
C ASN A 521 -11.16 1.75 15.82
N ASN A 522 -9.99 1.69 15.18
CA ASN A 522 -9.88 1.39 13.76
C ASN A 522 -9.89 -0.13 13.51
N ILE A 523 -10.51 -0.59 12.43
CA ILE A 523 -10.67 -2.02 12.12
C ILE A 523 -10.25 -2.31 10.68
N ILE A 524 -9.27 -3.20 10.51
CA ILE A 524 -8.93 -3.83 9.23
C ILE A 524 -9.26 -5.32 9.34
N SER A 525 -10.36 -5.76 8.73
CA SER A 525 -10.81 -7.14 8.90
C SER A 525 -11.28 -7.84 7.65
N ALA A 526 -10.97 -9.14 7.56
CA ALA A 526 -11.42 -10.02 6.48
C ALA A 526 -11.08 -9.53 5.06
N ASN A 527 -10.01 -8.76 4.87
CA ASN A 527 -9.53 -8.37 3.54
C ASN A 527 -8.65 -9.47 2.94
N LYS A 528 -8.63 -9.59 1.62
CA LYS A 528 -7.76 -10.50 0.87
C LYS A 528 -6.76 -9.69 0.07
N ILE A 529 -5.48 -9.84 0.39
CA ILE A 529 -4.38 -9.08 -0.22
C ILE A 529 -3.39 -10.06 -0.81
N HIS A 530 -3.13 -9.97 -2.10
CA HIS A 530 -2.17 -10.86 -2.76
C HIS A 530 -1.52 -10.20 -3.96
N HIS A 531 -0.38 -10.71 -4.44
CA HIS A 531 0.31 -10.11 -5.59
C HIS A 531 0.62 -8.62 -5.31
N TYR A 532 1.10 -8.32 -4.09
CA TYR A 532 1.56 -7.00 -3.66
C TYR A 532 3.10 -6.93 -3.67
N GLY A 533 3.69 -5.77 -3.38
CA GLY A 533 5.15 -5.59 -3.43
C GLY A 533 5.73 -5.79 -4.84
N LYS A 534 4.99 -5.44 -5.89
CA LYS A 534 5.39 -5.66 -7.30
C LYS A 534 6.69 -4.95 -7.66
N HIS A 535 6.99 -3.82 -7.02
CA HIS A 535 8.18 -3.00 -7.29
C HIS A 535 8.96 -2.59 -6.03
N MET A 536 8.28 -2.31 -4.91
CA MET A 536 8.86 -1.74 -3.68
C MET A 536 8.85 -2.71 -2.51
N TYR A 537 9.94 -2.72 -1.74
CA TYR A 537 10.11 -3.46 -0.46
C TYR A 537 10.27 -2.48 0.71
N ASP A 538 10.52 -2.99 1.92
CA ASP A 538 10.09 -2.35 3.18
C ASP A 538 8.57 -2.28 3.25
N VAL A 539 7.96 -3.44 2.99
CA VAL A 539 6.58 -3.58 2.52
C VAL A 539 5.83 -4.64 3.30
N ALA A 540 4.51 -4.45 3.43
CA ALA A 540 3.60 -5.50 3.89
C ALA A 540 2.26 -5.50 3.17
N GLY A 541 1.50 -6.58 3.30
CA GLY A 541 0.11 -6.59 2.86
C GLY A 541 -0.71 -5.59 3.67
N ILE A 542 -0.54 -5.61 5.00
CA ILE A 542 -1.08 -4.62 5.93
C ILE A 542 0.08 -3.99 6.73
N TYR A 543 0.13 -2.67 6.70
CA TYR A 543 1.13 -1.83 7.35
C TYR A 543 0.44 -0.81 8.27
N THR A 544 1.05 -0.50 9.42
CA THR A 544 0.52 0.49 10.36
C THR A 544 1.59 1.41 10.95
N LEU A 545 1.15 2.62 11.33
CA LEU A 545 1.96 3.62 12.04
C LEU A 545 1.21 4.19 13.25
N SER A 546 2.00 4.62 14.24
CA SER A 546 1.58 5.41 15.40
C SER A 546 0.54 4.76 16.33
N ALA A 547 0.35 5.36 17.51
CA ALA A 547 -0.57 4.81 18.52
C ALA A 547 -2.03 4.87 18.04
N GLN A 548 -2.76 3.73 18.15
CA GLN A 548 -4.16 3.62 17.74
C GLN A 548 -4.98 2.78 18.74
N PRO A 549 -5.34 3.34 19.91
CA PRO A 549 -6.12 2.66 20.95
C PRO A 549 -7.30 1.84 20.44
N ALA A 550 -7.43 0.62 20.97
CA ALA A 550 -8.54 -0.29 20.70
C ALA A 550 -8.76 -0.56 19.20
N SER A 551 -7.67 -0.70 18.44
CA SER A 551 -7.72 -0.99 17.00
C SER A 551 -7.43 -2.46 16.70
N PHE A 552 -8.01 -2.98 15.63
CA PHE A 552 -8.03 -4.41 15.32
C PHE A 552 -7.56 -4.69 13.89
N ILE A 553 -6.65 -5.66 13.74
CA ILE A 553 -6.26 -6.23 12.46
C ILE A 553 -6.60 -7.72 12.52
N THR A 554 -7.73 -8.11 11.93
CA THR A 554 -8.31 -9.43 12.18
C THR A 554 -8.72 -10.19 10.93
N GLU A 555 -8.51 -11.49 10.91
CA GLU A 555 -9.14 -12.37 9.90
C GLU A 555 -8.76 -12.06 8.43
N ASN A 556 -7.70 -11.30 8.20
CA ASN A 556 -7.22 -11.00 6.86
C ASN A 556 -6.49 -12.20 6.25
N THR A 557 -6.47 -12.28 4.91
CA THR A 557 -5.71 -13.26 4.13
C THR A 557 -4.67 -12.55 3.30
N ILE A 558 -3.39 -12.84 3.56
CA ILE A 558 -2.28 -12.15 2.89
C ILE A 558 -1.30 -13.17 2.34
N ASP A 559 -1.11 -13.20 1.01
CA ASP A 559 -0.17 -14.12 0.36
C ASP A 559 0.45 -13.55 -0.92
N SER A 560 1.20 -14.39 -1.62
CA SER A 560 1.68 -14.13 -2.98
C SER A 560 2.38 -12.78 -3.18
N ILE A 561 3.24 -12.36 -2.25
CA ILE A 561 4.09 -11.18 -2.49
C ILE A 561 5.01 -11.41 -3.68
N TYR A 562 5.11 -10.43 -4.57
CA TYR A 562 6.03 -10.48 -5.70
C TYR A 562 7.48 -10.42 -5.24
N LYS A 563 8.35 -11.09 -6.01
CA LYS A 563 9.78 -10.88 -5.96
C LYS A 563 10.12 -9.60 -6.72
N ALA A 564 10.26 -8.48 -6.00
CA ALA A 564 10.61 -7.20 -6.59
C ALA A 564 12.04 -7.25 -7.18
N PRO A 565 12.24 -6.82 -8.44
CA PRO A 565 13.53 -6.96 -9.12
C PRO A 565 14.62 -5.99 -8.62
N PHE A 566 14.21 -4.86 -8.02
CA PHE A 566 15.12 -3.75 -7.68
C PHE A 566 15.05 -3.35 -6.20
N ALA A 567 14.41 -4.16 -5.36
CA ALA A 567 14.35 -3.93 -3.91
C ALA A 567 15.76 -3.70 -3.33
N HIS A 568 15.87 -2.67 -2.48
CA HIS A 568 17.12 -2.29 -1.82
C HIS A 568 17.61 -3.39 -0.86
N LEU A 569 16.68 -4.07 -0.17
CA LEU A 569 16.92 -5.24 0.66
C LEU A 569 15.96 -6.37 0.27
N PRO A 570 16.40 -7.37 -0.52
CA PRO A 570 15.52 -8.43 -1.07
C PRO A 570 14.83 -9.36 -0.06
N ASP A 571 15.20 -9.31 1.22
CA ASP A 571 14.56 -10.10 2.28
C ASP A 571 13.62 -9.26 3.17
N HIS A 572 13.63 -7.93 2.99
CA HIS A 572 12.91 -6.97 3.83
C HIS A 572 11.46 -6.76 3.33
N TRP A 573 10.67 -7.81 3.48
CA TRP A 573 9.27 -7.86 3.11
C TRP A 573 8.49 -8.71 4.10
N PHE A 574 7.21 -8.40 4.30
CA PHE A 574 6.41 -9.01 5.37
C PHE A 574 4.96 -9.20 4.93
N TYR A 575 4.21 -10.06 5.63
CA TYR A 575 2.75 -10.11 5.43
C TYR A 575 2.04 -9.05 6.27
N LEU A 576 2.50 -8.86 7.50
CA LEU A 576 1.99 -7.90 8.47
C LEU A 576 3.16 -7.10 9.04
N TYR A 577 2.99 -5.78 9.16
CA TYR A 577 4.03 -4.89 9.64
C TYR A 577 3.43 -3.77 10.50
N THR A 578 3.75 -3.77 11.79
CA THR A 578 3.54 -2.63 12.68
C THR A 578 4.83 -1.83 12.75
N ASP A 579 4.82 -0.61 12.23
CA ASP A 579 6.00 0.28 12.17
C ASP A 579 5.97 1.33 13.28
N GLU A 580 6.88 2.31 13.24
CA GLU A 580 7.20 3.21 14.34
C GLU A 580 5.96 3.80 15.02
N GLY A 581 5.94 3.67 16.34
CA GLY A 581 4.87 4.17 17.18
C GLY A 581 3.59 3.35 17.21
N SER A 582 3.43 2.32 16.36
CA SER A 582 2.27 1.43 16.39
C SER A 582 2.04 0.91 17.80
N SER A 583 0.85 1.15 18.36
CA SER A 583 0.50 0.83 19.75
C SER A 583 -0.97 0.46 19.87
N ASP A 584 -1.31 -0.30 20.91
CA ASP A 584 -2.68 -0.65 21.29
C ASP A 584 -3.49 -1.44 20.22
N PHE A 585 -2.79 -2.14 19.32
CA PHE A 585 -3.43 -3.00 18.33
C PHE A 585 -3.69 -4.41 18.83
N THR A 586 -4.83 -4.99 18.47
CA THR A 586 -5.04 -6.45 18.48
C THR A 586 -4.89 -6.99 17.06
N ILE A 587 -3.79 -7.71 16.81
CA ILE A 587 -3.48 -8.37 15.53
C ILE A 587 -3.73 -9.86 15.68
N LYS A 588 -4.88 -10.34 15.19
CA LYS A 588 -5.34 -11.68 15.49
C LYS A 588 -5.97 -12.43 14.32
N ASN A 589 -5.76 -13.74 14.25
CA ASN A 589 -6.46 -14.62 13.30
C ASN A 589 -6.19 -14.29 11.83
N ASN A 590 -5.06 -13.66 11.47
CA ASN A 590 -4.75 -13.34 10.07
C ASN A 590 -4.05 -14.53 9.40
N TRP A 591 -4.64 -15.09 8.35
CA TRP A 591 -4.02 -16.17 7.59
C TRP A 591 -2.92 -15.62 6.67
N THR A 592 -1.71 -16.15 6.83
CA THR A 592 -0.57 -15.89 5.97
C THR A 592 0.17 -17.21 5.73
N PRO A 593 0.84 -17.42 4.59
CA PRO A 593 1.47 -18.72 4.30
C PRO A 593 2.68 -19.02 5.20
N ALA A 594 3.24 -18.01 5.87
CA ALA A 594 4.28 -18.14 6.89
C ALA A 594 4.26 -16.97 7.88
N GLU A 595 4.90 -17.13 9.03
CA GLU A 595 5.02 -16.11 10.09
C GLU A 595 6.16 -15.10 9.82
N LYS A 596 6.15 -14.43 8.66
CA LYS A 596 7.11 -13.36 8.32
C LYS A 596 6.48 -11.99 8.57
N TYR A 597 6.76 -11.44 9.76
CA TYR A 597 6.20 -10.19 10.28
C TYR A 597 7.30 -9.28 10.81
N LEU A 598 7.00 -7.99 10.95
CA LEU A 598 7.89 -7.02 11.57
C LEU A 598 7.13 -6.16 12.59
N GLN A 599 7.77 -5.94 13.75
CA GLN A 599 7.39 -4.96 14.77
C GLN A 599 8.55 -3.96 14.92
N ASN A 600 8.54 -2.88 14.14
CA ASN A 600 9.63 -1.89 14.14
C ASN A 600 9.28 -0.70 15.03
N ALA A 601 10.15 -0.40 16.01
CA ALA A 601 10.05 0.79 16.87
C ALA A 601 8.63 1.09 17.40
N ASN A 602 7.87 0.03 17.72
CA ASN A 602 6.49 0.13 18.20
C ASN A 602 6.41 0.86 19.55
N GLY A 603 5.23 1.38 19.87
CA GLY A 603 4.89 1.68 21.25
C GLY A 603 4.31 0.45 21.96
N PRO A 604 3.66 0.65 23.11
CA PRO A 604 3.23 -0.45 23.98
C PRO A 604 1.96 -1.17 23.46
N ASP A 605 1.64 -2.29 24.14
CA ASP A 605 0.30 -2.91 24.15
C ASP A 605 -0.25 -3.40 22.80
N ASN A 606 0.63 -3.76 21.87
CA ASN A 606 0.25 -4.56 20.69
C ASN A 606 0.14 -6.05 21.07
N LEU A 607 -1.02 -6.66 20.80
CA LEU A 607 -1.27 -8.08 20.98
C LEU A 607 -1.22 -8.82 19.64
N TRP A 608 -0.28 -9.76 19.51
CA TRP A 608 -0.19 -10.67 18.37
C TRP A 608 -0.66 -12.07 18.76
N GLU A 609 -1.74 -12.57 18.14
CA GLU A 609 -2.31 -13.88 18.51
C GLU A 609 -2.79 -14.65 17.28
N ASN A 610 -2.37 -15.91 17.15
CA ASN A 610 -2.89 -16.82 16.11
C ASN A 610 -2.85 -16.21 14.70
N ASN A 611 -1.68 -15.74 14.25
CA ASN A 611 -1.44 -15.32 12.88
C ASN A 611 -0.55 -16.35 12.19
N GLY A 612 -0.76 -16.60 10.89
CA GLY A 612 0.07 -17.53 10.12
C GLY A 612 -0.68 -18.69 9.49
N PRO A 613 0.03 -19.73 9.02
CA PRO A 613 -0.55 -20.77 8.18
C PRO A 613 -1.49 -21.71 8.94
N LYS A 614 -1.43 -21.70 10.28
CA LYS A 614 -2.26 -22.52 11.17
C LYS A 614 -3.62 -21.89 11.48
N VAL A 615 -3.87 -20.65 11.04
CA VAL A 615 -5.17 -20.00 11.16
C VAL A 615 -6.25 -20.86 10.49
N ASN A 616 -7.44 -20.91 11.10
CA ASN A 616 -8.55 -21.71 10.61
C ASN A 616 -8.83 -21.41 9.12
N LEU A 617 -8.88 -22.46 8.29
CA LEU A 617 -9.08 -22.32 6.85
C LEU A 617 -10.37 -21.58 6.47
N LYS A 618 -11.41 -21.61 7.32
CA LYS A 618 -12.64 -20.84 7.07
C LYS A 618 -12.40 -19.34 7.04
N ILE A 619 -11.46 -18.83 7.85
CA ILE A 619 -11.06 -17.41 7.81
C ILE A 619 -10.46 -17.09 6.45
N LYS A 620 -9.56 -17.96 5.96
CA LYS A 620 -8.95 -17.82 4.63
C LYS A 620 -9.99 -17.79 3.51
N GLU A 621 -10.99 -18.67 3.59
CA GLU A 621 -12.05 -18.80 2.57
C GLU A 621 -13.05 -17.64 2.59
N ASN A 622 -13.25 -17.01 3.75
CA ASN A 622 -14.21 -15.93 3.95
C ASN A 622 -13.62 -14.53 3.70
N ALA A 623 -12.29 -14.40 3.70
CA ALA A 623 -11.61 -13.13 3.44
C ALA A 623 -11.77 -12.68 1.97
N GLY A 624 -11.77 -11.37 1.76
CA GLY A 624 -12.02 -10.73 0.48
C GLY A 624 -13.51 -10.54 0.21
N LEU A 625 -13.85 -10.43 -1.08
CA LEU A 625 -15.19 -10.08 -1.53
C LEU A 625 -16.24 -11.11 -1.07
N GLN A 626 -17.28 -10.61 -0.40
CA GLN A 626 -18.43 -11.42 -0.04
C GLN A 626 -19.23 -11.83 -1.29
N LYS A 627 -20.07 -12.86 -1.14
CA LYS A 627 -20.76 -13.54 -2.26
C LYS A 627 -21.47 -12.59 -3.23
N SER A 628 -22.14 -11.55 -2.72
CA SER A 628 -22.86 -10.54 -3.53
C SER A 628 -21.95 -9.66 -4.38
N PHE A 629 -20.66 -9.60 -4.09
CA PHE A 629 -19.69 -8.71 -4.75
C PHE A 629 -18.65 -9.47 -5.60
N LYS A 630 -18.65 -10.81 -5.56
CA LYS A 630 -17.72 -11.63 -6.36
C LYS A 630 -17.84 -11.43 -7.88
N TYR A 631 -18.92 -10.81 -8.37
CA TYR A 631 -19.01 -10.40 -9.78
C TYR A 631 -17.89 -9.44 -10.20
N LEU A 632 -17.34 -8.65 -9.26
CA LEU A 632 -16.21 -7.76 -9.52
C LEU A 632 -14.96 -8.54 -9.94
N LEU A 633 -14.78 -9.79 -9.52
CA LEU A 633 -13.60 -10.59 -9.87
C LEU A 633 -13.43 -10.84 -11.37
N ASN A 634 -14.49 -10.66 -12.16
CA ASN A 634 -14.42 -10.68 -13.63
C ASN A 634 -13.59 -9.51 -14.19
N GLU A 635 -13.39 -8.44 -13.41
CA GLU A 635 -12.66 -7.24 -13.77
C GLU A 635 -11.20 -7.25 -13.32
N ARG A 636 -10.78 -8.29 -12.59
CA ARG A 636 -9.42 -8.39 -12.04
C ARG A 636 -8.35 -8.18 -13.12
N ALA A 637 -7.28 -7.48 -12.78
CA ALA A 637 -6.15 -7.37 -13.69
C ALA A 637 -5.49 -8.74 -13.93
N VAL A 638 -4.83 -8.88 -15.06
CA VAL A 638 -3.98 -10.05 -15.31
C VAL A 638 -2.74 -9.91 -14.44
N HIS A 639 -2.51 -10.89 -13.58
CA HIS A 639 -1.34 -10.89 -12.71
C HIS A 639 -0.04 -10.78 -13.51
N SER A 640 0.88 -9.99 -13.01
CA SER A 640 2.25 -9.97 -13.53
C SER A 640 2.87 -11.37 -13.48
N LYS A 641 3.64 -11.73 -14.50
CA LYS A 641 4.38 -13.01 -14.58
C LYS A 641 5.60 -13.08 -13.64
N ARG A 642 5.76 -12.10 -12.74
CA ARG A 642 6.82 -12.04 -11.75
C ARG A 642 6.73 -13.24 -10.80
N ALA A 643 7.88 -13.72 -10.34
CA ALA A 643 7.95 -14.76 -9.33
C ALA A 643 7.38 -14.27 -8.00
N ILE A 644 6.91 -15.19 -7.18
CA ILE A 644 6.41 -14.95 -5.83
C ILE A 644 7.49 -15.35 -4.81
N ASN A 645 7.69 -14.54 -3.76
CA ASN A 645 8.61 -14.94 -2.69
C ASN A 645 8.04 -16.10 -1.88
N GLN A 646 8.95 -16.94 -1.41
CA GLN A 646 8.64 -17.98 -0.43
C GLN A 646 9.45 -17.69 0.83
N ALA A 647 8.77 -17.53 1.96
CA ALA A 647 9.42 -17.43 3.25
C ALA A 647 10.12 -18.77 3.56
N LYS A 648 11.43 -18.72 3.82
CA LYS A 648 12.21 -19.89 4.22
C LYS A 648 12.41 -19.85 5.71
N ASP A 649 11.85 -20.83 6.40
CA ASP A 649 12.02 -20.96 7.84
C ASP A 649 13.21 -21.84 8.18
N GLN A 650 14.08 -21.34 9.04
CA GLN A 650 15.19 -22.08 9.64
C GLN A 650 15.24 -21.74 11.12
N SER A 651 15.55 -22.70 11.99
CA SER A 651 15.64 -22.41 13.42
C SER A 651 16.84 -21.52 13.73
N VAL A 652 16.70 -20.61 14.69
CA VAL A 652 17.75 -19.71 15.17
C VAL A 652 17.75 -19.67 16.70
N VAL A 653 18.87 -19.25 17.30
CA VAL A 653 18.98 -19.02 18.74
C VAL A 653 19.37 -17.57 19.01
N PHE A 654 18.62 -16.88 19.86
CA PHE A 654 19.07 -15.64 20.50
C PHE A 654 19.57 -15.95 21.91
N GLU A 655 20.69 -15.35 22.29
CA GLU A 655 21.20 -15.38 23.67
C GLU A 655 21.36 -13.95 24.17
N LEU A 656 20.70 -13.63 25.28
CA LEU A 656 20.79 -12.35 25.96
C LEU A 656 21.58 -12.55 27.26
N ILE A 657 22.60 -11.72 27.46
CA ILE A 657 23.50 -11.81 28.62
C ILE A 657 23.35 -10.53 29.45
N PHE A 658 23.12 -10.67 30.75
CA PHE A 658 22.89 -9.54 31.67
C PHE A 658 24.09 -9.33 32.62
N LYS A 659 24.39 -8.09 33.03
CA LYS A 659 25.57 -7.76 33.86
C LYS A 659 25.52 -8.31 35.30
N SER A 660 24.35 -8.77 35.76
CA SER A 660 24.09 -9.36 37.08
C SER A 660 22.94 -10.36 36.95
N ASP A 661 22.62 -11.13 37.99
CA ASP A 661 21.49 -12.08 38.01
C ASP A 661 20.09 -11.43 37.91
N ASN A 662 20.02 -10.17 37.49
CA ASN A 662 18.79 -9.43 37.19
C ASN A 662 18.18 -9.88 35.86
N LEU A 663 17.82 -11.15 35.76
CA LEU A 663 16.96 -11.65 34.69
C LEU A 663 15.58 -10.97 34.75
N PRO A 664 14.92 -10.75 33.59
CA PRO A 664 13.54 -10.30 33.59
C PRO A 664 12.63 -11.29 34.34
N GLU A 665 11.68 -10.77 35.12
CA GLU A 665 10.70 -11.61 35.83
C GLU A 665 9.86 -12.47 34.86
N SER A 666 9.42 -13.65 35.30
CA SER A 666 8.65 -14.59 34.45
C SER A 666 7.42 -13.92 33.81
N LYS A 667 6.69 -13.07 34.55
CA LYS A 667 5.54 -12.31 34.00
C LYS A 667 5.92 -11.38 32.84
N VAL A 668 7.10 -10.74 32.92
CA VAL A 668 7.60 -9.85 31.86
C VAL A 668 7.97 -10.67 30.62
N LEU A 669 8.56 -11.85 30.80
CA LEU A 669 8.88 -12.78 29.72
C LEU A 669 7.61 -13.38 29.08
N GLU A 670 6.59 -13.69 29.86
CA GLU A 670 5.30 -14.15 29.34
C GLU A 670 4.59 -13.06 28.51
N SER A 671 4.62 -11.80 28.97
CA SER A 671 4.11 -10.67 28.20
C SER A 671 4.90 -10.51 26.89
N PHE A 672 6.24 -10.50 26.97
CA PHE A 672 7.10 -10.44 25.79
C PHE A 672 6.80 -11.55 24.79
N ALA A 673 6.65 -12.78 25.26
CA ALA A 673 6.38 -13.92 24.41
C ALA A 673 5.06 -13.74 23.66
N LYS A 674 4.00 -13.33 24.36
CA LYS A 674 2.70 -13.03 23.72
C LYS A 674 2.80 -11.92 22.69
N GLU A 675 3.44 -10.81 23.03
CA GLU A 675 3.61 -9.65 22.14
C GLU A 675 4.40 -9.99 20.86
N ASN A 676 5.30 -10.98 20.93
CA ASN A 676 6.16 -11.39 19.81
C ASN A 676 5.74 -12.72 19.17
N ASN A 677 4.54 -13.22 19.50
CA ASN A 677 4.03 -14.51 19.03
C ASN A 677 5.02 -15.67 19.28
N LEU A 678 5.68 -15.69 20.44
CA LEU A 678 6.55 -16.77 20.91
C LEU A 678 5.79 -17.70 21.87
N LEU A 679 6.10 -18.99 21.81
CA LEU A 679 5.63 -19.98 22.78
C LEU A 679 6.50 -19.91 24.03
N LYS A 680 5.91 -20.15 25.20
CA LYS A 680 6.65 -20.25 26.47
C LYS A 680 7.79 -21.29 26.40
N SER A 681 7.57 -22.38 25.65
CA SER A 681 8.56 -23.44 25.38
C SER A 681 9.72 -23.02 24.47
N GLU A 682 9.74 -21.79 23.96
CA GLU A 682 10.85 -21.24 23.18
C GLU A 682 11.83 -20.44 24.06
N LEU A 683 11.47 -20.14 25.32
CA LEU A 683 12.25 -19.31 26.24
C LEU A 683 12.90 -20.15 27.33
N TYR A 684 14.21 -20.00 27.50
CA TYR A 684 15.01 -20.77 28.45
C TYR A 684 15.97 -19.87 29.23
N ILE A 685 16.24 -20.21 30.48
CA ILE A 685 17.10 -19.44 31.39
C ILE A 685 18.22 -20.29 31.98
N TRP A 686 19.37 -19.67 32.18
CA TRP A 686 20.48 -20.21 32.96
C TRP A 686 21.33 -19.07 33.50
N SER A 687 21.56 -19.02 34.81
CA SER A 687 22.33 -17.96 35.45
C SER A 687 21.81 -16.56 35.04
N ASN A 688 22.68 -15.67 34.57
CA ASN A 688 22.37 -14.35 34.01
C ASN A 688 22.03 -14.35 32.51
N ARG A 689 21.54 -15.47 31.95
CA ARG A 689 21.30 -15.63 30.50
C ARG A 689 19.87 -16.03 30.19
N LEU A 690 19.30 -15.40 29.16
CA LEU A 690 18.03 -15.78 28.53
C LEU A 690 18.31 -16.26 27.11
N VAL A 691 17.80 -17.43 26.76
CA VAL A 691 17.89 -18.02 25.43
C VAL A 691 16.51 -18.14 24.81
N ILE A 692 16.42 -17.76 23.53
CA ILE A 692 15.21 -17.91 22.71
C ILE A 692 15.54 -18.77 21.50
N TYR A 693 14.98 -19.98 21.45
CA TYR A 693 15.10 -20.87 20.29
C TYR A 693 13.81 -20.83 19.48
N THR A 694 13.86 -20.25 18.27
CA THR A 694 12.66 -19.95 17.49
C THR A 694 12.91 -19.96 15.98
N SER A 695 11.91 -19.53 15.20
CA SER A 695 11.95 -19.40 13.75
C SER A 695 12.82 -18.21 13.30
N GLY A 696 13.59 -18.44 12.24
CA GLY A 696 14.41 -17.45 11.55
C GLY A 696 13.59 -16.34 10.89
N LEU A 697 12.30 -16.59 10.64
CA LEU A 697 11.37 -15.59 10.11
C LEU A 697 11.07 -14.46 11.12
N LYS A 698 11.36 -14.69 12.41
CA LYS A 698 11.17 -13.71 13.49
C LYS A 698 12.42 -12.87 13.78
N VAL A 699 13.55 -13.14 13.12
CA VAL A 699 14.85 -12.50 13.43
C VAL A 699 14.77 -10.99 13.35
N GLU A 700 14.26 -10.45 12.23
CA GLU A 700 14.19 -9.00 12.02
C GLU A 700 13.35 -8.31 13.09
N SER A 701 12.22 -8.92 13.47
CA SER A 701 11.35 -8.39 14.51
C SER A 701 11.96 -8.47 15.90
N LEU A 702 12.47 -9.64 16.28
CA LEU A 702 13.07 -9.86 17.61
C LEU A 702 14.31 -8.98 17.82
N GLN A 703 15.11 -8.74 16.78
CA GLN A 703 16.22 -7.79 16.86
C GLN A 703 15.79 -6.38 17.26
N GLN A 704 14.56 -5.97 16.93
CA GLN A 704 14.01 -4.69 17.39
C GLN A 704 13.46 -4.79 18.81
N THR A 705 12.63 -5.79 19.10
CA THR A 705 11.90 -5.86 20.37
C THR A 705 12.79 -6.27 21.55
N LEU A 706 13.83 -7.08 21.33
CA LEU A 706 14.76 -7.52 22.38
C LEU A 706 15.58 -6.38 22.99
N LYS A 707 15.75 -5.25 22.28
CA LYS A 707 16.47 -4.07 22.78
C LYS A 707 15.89 -3.55 24.11
N ARG A 708 14.59 -3.76 24.35
CA ARG A 708 13.89 -3.33 25.58
C ARG A 708 14.45 -3.94 26.86
N PHE A 709 15.08 -5.13 26.76
CA PHE A 709 15.61 -5.82 27.93
C PHE A 709 16.91 -5.23 28.44
N ASN A 710 17.53 -4.29 27.71
CA ASN A 710 18.81 -3.66 28.09
C ASN A 710 19.89 -4.69 28.46
N ALA A 711 19.89 -5.84 27.77
CA ALA A 711 20.95 -6.84 27.93
C ALA A 711 22.31 -6.22 27.60
N SER A 712 23.35 -6.61 28.33
CA SER A 712 24.73 -6.16 28.02
C SER A 712 25.20 -6.65 26.65
N GLU A 713 24.71 -7.81 26.22
CA GLU A 713 25.04 -8.40 24.94
C GLU A 713 23.83 -9.21 24.43
N ILE A 714 23.58 -9.15 23.13
CA ILE A 714 22.60 -9.98 22.42
C ILE A 714 23.33 -10.70 21.29
N LYS A 715 23.42 -12.03 21.36
CA LYS A 715 24.02 -12.85 20.31
C LYS A 715 22.93 -13.53 19.48
N LEU A 716 23.08 -13.48 18.16
CA LEU A 716 22.29 -14.26 17.21
C LEU A 716 23.13 -15.41 16.66
N TYR A 717 22.58 -16.60 16.79
CA TYR A 717 23.05 -17.86 16.22
C TYR A 717 22.09 -18.26 15.10
N ASP A 718 22.43 -17.89 13.88
CA ASP A 718 21.62 -18.11 12.67
C ASP A 718 22.23 -19.12 11.70
N HIS A 719 23.36 -19.71 12.07
CA HIS A 719 24.06 -20.74 11.31
C HIS A 719 24.16 -22.06 12.09
N ILE A 720 23.54 -23.11 11.54
CA ILE A 720 23.65 -24.48 12.03
C ILE A 720 24.83 -25.12 11.31
N PHE A 721 25.90 -25.46 12.05
CA PHE A 721 27.06 -26.12 11.43
C PHE A 721 27.02 -27.65 11.55
N TYR A 722 26.18 -28.19 12.45
CA TYR A 722 25.91 -29.62 12.56
C TYR A 722 24.40 -29.86 12.73
N ASP A 723 23.80 -30.68 11.86
CA ASP A 723 22.36 -30.95 11.82
C ASP A 723 22.09 -32.45 11.63
N PHE A 724 22.07 -33.22 12.72
CA PHE A 724 21.49 -34.55 12.68
C PHE A 724 19.96 -34.42 12.63
N ASN A 725 19.34 -35.00 11.60
CA ASN A 725 17.89 -35.04 11.45
C ASN A 725 17.43 -36.48 11.27
N ARG A 726 16.55 -36.98 12.15
CA ARG A 726 16.12 -38.37 12.16
C ARG A 726 15.57 -38.85 10.82
N ALA A 727 14.70 -38.05 10.20
CA ALA A 727 14.08 -38.42 8.93
C ALA A 727 15.09 -38.54 7.80
N LYS A 728 16.10 -37.68 7.78
CA LYS A 728 17.16 -37.70 6.76
C LYS A 728 18.18 -38.82 7.00
N ILE A 729 18.55 -39.07 8.25
CA ILE A 729 19.69 -39.93 8.60
C ILE A 729 19.25 -41.36 8.95
N CYS A 730 18.15 -41.53 9.68
CA CYS A 730 17.64 -42.84 10.11
C CYS A 730 16.62 -43.44 9.11
N GLY A 731 16.00 -42.59 8.27
CA GLY A 731 14.91 -43.00 7.37
C GLY A 731 13.54 -43.14 8.06
N ASP A 732 13.48 -42.97 9.38
CA ASP A 732 12.25 -43.01 10.16
C ASP A 732 11.50 -41.68 10.11
N LYS A 733 10.17 -41.71 10.08
CA LYS A 733 9.38 -40.49 10.24
C LYS A 733 9.63 -39.88 11.63
N ALA A 734 9.85 -38.58 11.68
CA ALA A 734 9.88 -37.85 12.93
C ALA A 734 8.48 -37.88 13.59
N VAL A 735 8.46 -37.83 14.92
CA VAL A 735 7.21 -37.72 15.68
C VAL A 735 6.54 -36.37 15.43
N GLU A 736 5.22 -36.31 15.60
CA GLU A 736 4.46 -35.06 15.38
C GLU A 736 4.75 -33.97 16.42
N GLN A 737 5.11 -34.36 17.64
CA GLN A 737 5.40 -33.44 18.74
C GLN A 737 6.67 -33.85 19.48
N TRP A 738 7.55 -32.88 19.72
CA TRP A 738 8.79 -33.05 20.48
C TRP A 738 9.03 -31.87 21.41
N ASP A 739 9.83 -32.10 22.44
CA ASP A 739 10.36 -31.07 23.34
C ASP A 739 11.83 -30.80 22.97
N ASN A 740 12.30 -29.58 23.22
CA ASN A 740 13.69 -29.19 22.97
C ASN A 740 14.45 -29.05 24.29
N ILE A 741 15.69 -29.49 24.29
CA ILE A 741 16.63 -29.32 25.39
C ILE A 741 17.81 -28.52 24.85
N ILE A 742 18.12 -27.43 25.56
CA ILE A 742 19.15 -26.49 25.13
C ILE A 742 20.34 -26.60 26.08
N LEU A 743 21.52 -26.81 25.51
CA LEU A 743 22.78 -26.84 26.21
C LEU A 743 23.75 -25.84 25.58
N SER A 744 24.66 -25.28 26.39
CA SER A 744 25.77 -24.48 25.87
C SER A 744 27.10 -24.89 26.50
N ALA A 745 28.15 -24.75 25.71
CA ALA A 745 29.54 -24.93 26.08
C ALA A 745 30.39 -23.99 25.21
N ASN A 746 31.64 -23.74 25.59
CA ASN A 746 32.63 -23.15 24.70
C ASN A 746 33.49 -24.25 24.07
N LEU A 747 34.00 -24.00 22.88
CA LEU A 747 35.22 -24.62 22.43
C LEU A 747 36.40 -24.00 23.18
N VAL A 748 37.45 -24.80 23.39
CA VAL A 748 38.72 -24.33 23.96
C VAL A 748 39.29 -23.16 23.16
N LYS A 749 40.08 -22.29 23.81
CA LYS A 749 40.64 -21.09 23.18
C LYS A 749 41.56 -21.37 21.99
N ASP A 750 42.18 -22.55 21.92
CA ASP A 750 43.09 -22.93 20.83
C ASP A 750 42.34 -23.03 19.50
N GLU A 751 42.67 -22.16 18.55
CA GLU A 751 42.00 -22.06 17.24
C GLU A 751 42.20 -23.31 16.37
N LYS A 752 43.35 -23.99 16.49
CA LYS A 752 43.60 -25.23 15.76
C LYS A 752 42.70 -26.33 16.29
N MET A 753 42.56 -26.45 17.61
CA MET A 753 41.65 -27.39 18.24
C MET A 753 40.18 -27.07 17.89
N GLN A 754 39.81 -25.79 17.80
CA GLN A 754 38.49 -25.39 17.30
C GLN A 754 38.25 -25.87 15.86
N GLN A 755 39.24 -25.70 14.98
CA GLN A 755 39.14 -26.13 13.59
C GLN A 755 39.05 -27.67 13.48
N GLU A 756 39.86 -28.40 14.24
CA GLU A 756 39.79 -29.87 14.30
C GLU A 756 38.40 -30.34 14.73
N TYR A 757 37.80 -29.71 15.75
CA TYR A 757 36.44 -30.02 16.19
C TYR A 757 35.40 -29.87 15.05
N LEU A 758 35.52 -28.79 14.26
CA LEU A 758 34.63 -28.55 13.12
C LEU A 758 34.83 -29.61 12.02
N GLU A 759 36.07 -30.01 11.75
CA GLU A 759 36.40 -31.06 10.77
C GLU A 759 35.87 -32.44 11.17
N TYR A 760 35.94 -32.78 12.46
CA TYR A 760 35.31 -33.98 13.00
C TYR A 760 33.80 -33.97 12.74
N HIS A 761 33.12 -32.86 13.04
CA HIS A 761 31.66 -32.75 12.85
C HIS A 761 31.26 -32.74 11.37
N ALA A 762 32.04 -32.09 10.51
CA ALA A 762 31.80 -32.05 9.07
C ALA A 762 31.84 -33.46 8.43
N THR A 763 32.65 -34.36 8.98
CA THR A 763 32.83 -35.73 8.45
C THR A 763 32.25 -36.82 9.33
N GLN A 764 31.50 -36.47 10.39
CA GLN A 764 31.01 -37.42 11.38
C GLN A 764 30.14 -38.51 10.75
N PHE A 765 29.19 -38.17 9.87
CA PHE A 765 28.30 -39.16 9.27
C PHE A 765 29.01 -40.18 8.39
N GLU A 766 30.15 -39.82 7.82
CA GLU A 766 30.95 -40.68 6.92
C GLU A 766 31.95 -41.52 7.70
N LYS A 767 32.70 -40.88 8.61
CA LYS A 767 33.83 -41.51 9.32
C LYS A 767 33.42 -42.18 10.63
N TRP A 768 32.28 -41.76 11.21
CA TRP A 768 31.77 -42.20 12.51
C TRP A 768 30.24 -42.47 12.44
N PRO A 769 29.75 -43.28 11.50
CA PRO A 769 28.31 -43.54 11.32
C PRO A 769 27.65 -44.19 12.56
N GLU A 770 28.44 -44.81 13.45
CA GLU A 770 27.96 -45.40 14.69
C GLU A 770 27.38 -44.35 15.65
N ILE A 771 27.83 -43.10 15.56
CA ILE A 771 27.34 -42.00 16.41
C ILE A 771 25.91 -41.62 16.02
N SER A 772 25.66 -41.42 14.72
CA SER A 772 24.31 -41.15 14.23
C SER A 772 23.38 -42.35 14.45
N LYS A 773 23.89 -43.59 14.36
CA LYS A 773 23.12 -44.79 14.72
C LYS A 773 22.75 -44.80 16.22
N GLY A 774 23.65 -44.37 17.10
CA GLY A 774 23.36 -44.16 18.52
C GLY A 774 22.23 -43.16 18.73
N PHE A 775 22.24 -42.03 18.00
CA PHE A 775 21.14 -41.06 18.05
C PHE A 775 19.81 -41.64 17.53
N CYS A 776 19.86 -42.45 16.47
CA CYS A 776 18.68 -43.16 15.97
C CYS A 776 18.09 -44.11 17.05
N ASN A 777 18.94 -44.88 17.75
CA ASN A 777 18.56 -45.79 18.82
C ASN A 777 17.97 -45.08 20.04
N ALA A 778 18.49 -43.89 20.36
CA ALA A 778 17.99 -43.04 21.45
C ALA A 778 16.71 -42.29 21.11
N GLU A 779 16.10 -42.54 19.95
CA GLU A 779 14.86 -41.90 19.51
C GLU A 779 14.98 -40.36 19.41
N PHE A 780 16.19 -39.82 19.24
CA PHE A 780 16.38 -38.39 19.02
C PHE A 780 15.78 -38.00 17.67
N GLN A 781 15.09 -36.85 17.65
CA GLN A 781 14.41 -36.33 16.47
C GLN A 781 15.34 -35.41 15.68
N ARG A 782 16.11 -34.59 16.39
CA ARG A 782 17.09 -33.68 15.82
C ARG A 782 18.18 -33.34 16.84
N LEU A 783 19.43 -33.21 16.37
CA LEU A 783 20.51 -32.57 17.13
C LEU A 783 21.08 -31.47 16.24
N ALA A 784 20.86 -30.22 16.64
CA ALA A 784 21.37 -29.06 15.94
C ALA A 784 22.41 -28.35 16.81
N ILE A 785 23.60 -28.10 16.26
CA ILE A 785 24.62 -27.28 16.92
C ILE A 785 24.79 -25.99 16.14
N PHE A 786 24.61 -24.89 16.86
CA PHE A 786 24.95 -23.55 16.39
C PHE A 786 26.27 -23.12 17.00
N LYS A 787 27.03 -22.31 16.27
CA LYS A 787 28.30 -21.74 16.75
C LYS A 787 28.33 -20.24 16.52
N LYS A 788 28.73 -19.50 17.55
CA LYS A 788 29.08 -18.08 17.47
C LYS A 788 30.39 -17.88 18.21
N ASP A 789 31.40 -17.39 17.51
CA ASP A 789 32.78 -17.35 18.00
C ASP A 789 33.19 -18.75 18.50
N ARG A 790 33.63 -18.89 19.76
CA ARG A 790 33.91 -20.19 20.39
C ARG A 790 32.70 -20.84 21.05
N GLN A 791 31.59 -20.14 21.24
CA GLN A 791 30.45 -20.68 21.99
C GLN A 791 29.55 -21.55 21.11
N LEU A 792 29.16 -22.70 21.64
CA LEU A 792 28.25 -23.66 21.04
C LEU A 792 26.87 -23.58 21.71
N MET A 793 25.82 -23.68 20.91
CA MET A 793 24.45 -23.92 21.37
C MET A 793 23.97 -25.23 20.77
N LEU A 794 23.79 -26.25 21.61
CA LEU A 794 23.30 -27.57 21.23
C LEU A 794 21.80 -27.66 21.56
N ILE A 795 21.00 -27.96 20.54
CA ILE A 795 19.56 -28.21 20.66
C ILE A 795 19.32 -29.69 20.41
N ILE A 796 18.81 -30.40 21.41
CA ILE A 796 18.40 -31.80 21.31
C ILE A 796 16.87 -31.85 21.32
N SER A 797 16.27 -32.28 20.21
CA SER A 797 14.82 -32.48 20.10
C SER A 797 14.48 -33.95 20.40
N ILE A 798 13.64 -34.18 21.41
CA ILE A 798 13.23 -35.52 21.87
C ILE A 798 11.71 -35.69 21.85
N PRO A 799 11.16 -36.90 21.67
CA PRO A 799 9.71 -37.11 21.65
C PRO A 799 9.04 -36.51 22.88
N LYS A 800 7.91 -35.83 22.67
CA LYS A 800 7.24 -35.06 23.73
C LYS A 800 6.93 -35.93 24.95
N GLY A 801 7.25 -35.42 26.14
CA GLY A 801 7.05 -36.09 27.42
C GLY A 801 8.09 -37.16 27.77
N LYS A 802 9.11 -37.41 26.93
CA LYS A 802 10.29 -38.21 27.30
C LYS A 802 11.31 -37.35 28.06
N LYS A 803 12.22 -37.99 28.78
CA LYS A 803 13.34 -37.34 29.47
C LYS A 803 14.66 -37.70 28.81
N LEU A 804 15.58 -36.73 28.73
CA LEU A 804 16.91 -36.98 28.18
C LEU A 804 17.67 -38.05 28.96
N ASP A 805 17.52 -38.09 30.28
CA ASP A 805 18.20 -39.08 31.14
C ASP A 805 17.78 -40.52 30.81
N ASP A 806 16.58 -40.73 30.28
CA ASP A 806 16.09 -42.06 29.86
C ASP A 806 16.58 -42.43 28.45
N LEU A 807 16.80 -41.43 27.60
CA LEU A 807 17.14 -41.61 26.18
C LEU A 807 18.64 -41.63 25.93
N ASN A 808 19.40 -40.77 26.62
CA ASN A 808 20.83 -40.59 26.41
C ASN A 808 21.63 -41.90 26.60
N PRO A 809 21.34 -42.77 27.61
CA PRO A 809 22.04 -44.06 27.75
C PRO A 809 21.87 -45.01 26.55
N LYS A 810 20.79 -44.85 25.76
CA LYS A 810 20.58 -45.67 24.55
C LYS A 810 21.54 -45.30 23.41
N THR A 811 22.19 -44.13 23.47
CA THR A 811 23.16 -43.73 22.43
C THR A 811 24.41 -44.61 22.47
N THR A 812 24.84 -45.02 23.66
CA THR A 812 26.04 -45.85 23.90
C THR A 812 25.71 -47.33 24.07
N GLN A 813 24.42 -47.70 24.22
CA GLN A 813 24.01 -49.08 24.40
C GLN A 813 24.50 -49.98 23.25
N ASN A 814 25.37 -50.93 23.56
CA ASN A 814 26.04 -51.82 22.61
C ASN A 814 26.84 -51.08 21.52
N ASN A 815 27.36 -49.88 21.83
CA ASN A 815 28.02 -49.00 20.88
C ASN A 815 29.26 -48.28 21.46
N PRO A 816 30.39 -48.99 21.66
CA PRO A 816 31.59 -48.43 22.28
C PRO A 816 32.24 -47.29 21.47
N ARG A 817 31.96 -47.22 20.16
CA ARG A 817 32.41 -46.12 19.29
C ARG A 817 31.90 -44.75 19.73
N VAL A 818 30.74 -44.68 20.38
CA VAL A 818 30.20 -43.43 20.93
C VAL A 818 31.01 -42.96 22.13
N ASP A 819 31.50 -43.87 22.97
CA ASP A 819 32.36 -43.52 24.10
C ASP A 819 33.72 -43.00 23.62
N ASP A 820 34.30 -43.61 22.59
CA ASP A 820 35.53 -43.13 21.94
C ASP A 820 35.35 -41.71 21.40
N TRP A 821 34.25 -41.45 20.68
CA TRP A 821 33.91 -40.13 20.18
C TRP A 821 33.74 -39.12 21.31
N ASN A 822 33.00 -39.46 22.36
CA ASN A 822 32.80 -38.58 23.52
C ASN A 822 34.13 -38.25 24.22
N ALA A 823 35.03 -39.23 24.35
CA ALA A 823 36.36 -39.02 24.92
C ALA A 823 37.24 -38.08 24.07
N ILE A 824 37.10 -38.13 22.74
CA ILE A 824 37.74 -37.19 21.82
C ILE A 824 37.11 -35.80 21.97
N MET A 825 35.78 -35.70 21.86
CA MET A 825 35.05 -34.42 21.90
C MET A 825 35.27 -33.64 23.19
N LYS A 826 35.42 -34.35 24.33
CA LYS A 826 35.71 -33.74 25.64
C LYS A 826 36.99 -32.90 25.66
N LYS A 827 37.96 -33.17 24.78
CA LYS A 827 39.22 -32.40 24.69
C LYS A 827 39.02 -31.00 24.09
N TYR A 828 37.97 -30.83 23.29
CA TYR A 828 37.72 -29.63 22.51
C TYR A 828 36.80 -28.62 23.20
N GLN A 829 36.21 -29.00 24.33
CA GLN A 829 35.11 -28.25 24.96
C GLN A 829 35.46 -27.83 26.39
N GLU A 830 35.04 -26.63 26.78
CA GLU A 830 35.16 -26.06 28.12
C GLU A 830 33.84 -25.39 28.52
N GLY A 831 33.64 -25.14 29.82
CA GLY A 831 32.45 -24.44 30.32
C GLY A 831 32.32 -23.01 29.77
N ILE A 832 31.09 -22.50 29.72
CA ILE A 832 30.86 -21.07 29.53
C ILE A 832 31.13 -20.30 30.83
N GLU A 833 31.12 -18.97 30.76
CA GLU A 833 31.29 -18.15 31.97
C GLU A 833 30.18 -18.44 32.99
N GLY A 834 30.56 -18.72 34.24
CA GLY A 834 29.66 -19.11 35.33
C GLY A 834 29.47 -20.62 35.50
N THR A 835 30.01 -21.45 34.60
CA THR A 835 29.98 -22.91 34.72
C THR A 835 30.85 -23.40 35.88
N LYS A 836 30.41 -24.46 36.58
CA LYS A 836 31.17 -25.08 37.68
C LYS A 836 32.46 -25.75 37.18
N LYS A 837 33.46 -25.87 38.06
CA LYS A 837 34.82 -26.34 37.71
C LYS A 837 34.89 -27.70 36.98
N ASP A 838 33.94 -28.59 37.22
CA ASP A 838 33.90 -29.94 36.64
C ASP A 838 32.76 -30.15 35.62
N GLU A 839 32.08 -29.07 35.24
CA GLU A 839 30.97 -29.07 34.28
C GLU A 839 31.44 -28.43 32.96
N VAL A 840 31.03 -29.02 31.82
CA VAL A 840 31.36 -28.50 30.48
C VAL A 840 30.11 -27.96 29.80
N TRP A 841 29.06 -28.76 29.77
CA TRP A 841 27.77 -28.40 29.20
C TRP A 841 26.81 -27.97 30.28
N VAL A 842 26.26 -26.76 30.15
CA VAL A 842 25.22 -26.25 31.04
C VAL A 842 23.85 -26.40 30.40
N PHE A 843 22.85 -26.75 31.21
CA PHE A 843 21.47 -26.94 30.77
C PHE A 843 20.65 -25.68 31.02
N PHE A 844 20.06 -25.14 29.95
CA PHE A 844 19.08 -24.07 30.08
C PHE A 844 17.73 -24.68 30.44
N LYS A 845 17.07 -24.11 31.44
CA LYS A 845 15.75 -24.56 31.88
C LYS A 845 14.67 -23.73 31.17
N PRO A 846 13.58 -24.34 30.68
CA PRO A 846 12.45 -23.57 30.18
C PRO A 846 11.90 -22.68 31.31
N ILE A 847 11.36 -21.51 30.96
CA ILE A 847 10.73 -20.64 31.95
C ILE A 847 9.48 -21.31 32.56
N GLU A 848 9.33 -21.21 33.90
CA GLU A 848 8.23 -21.82 34.68
C GLU A 848 6.91 -21.09 34.52
#